data_AF-K0KLD2-F1
#
_entry.id   AF-K0KLD2-F1
#
_cell.length_a   1.000
_cell.length_b   1.000
_cell.length_c   1.000
_cell.angle_alpha   90.00
_cell.angle_beta   90.00
_cell.angle_gamma   90.00
#
_symmetry.space_group_name_H-M   'P 1'
#
loop_
_entity.id
_entity.type
_entity.pdbx_description
1 polymer ?
#
loop_
_entity_poly.entity_id
_entity_poly.type
_entity_poly.pdbx_seq_one_letter_code
_entity_poly.pdbx_strand_id
1 'polypeptide(L)'
;MSDSEDDVVLAQRTKRSTTTKPKLEDDSDEDDVPLSQLNATSTTETSLSAQSQTSDDGDVPLAKQAKSSQKRKASSKPAQPKKRVKKEGSDEKKPKKSTSNGNTKASTNGDKKPKKEKTPSPDGDGDGDDDEDDGTYKWWEEQKDDDTIKWDTLEHNGVMFPPEYEPLPSHVKLYYDGKPVDLPLAAEEVAGFFGALLETDHGKNPVFQKNFFHDFLDVLKESGGCNVQIKEFEKCDFTKMHQYFELKKEEKKSIPASEKKRLRQEKEEEEAPYKICLLNGRKEQVGNFRVEPPGLFRGRGAHPRTGKLKRRVFPEDIILNLGKDAPVPPAPEGHKWAEVRHDNTVSWLAMWRENVLNAVKYVRFAANSSLKGMSDYKKFEKARELKYHIAKVREDYEGMLRDKLMLNRQIATATYLIDIFALRAGGEKSEDEADTVGCCSLRYEHITLSPPTTVVFDFLGKDSIRFYQEVQVAPQVFKNLKLFKKAPKGPGDQLFDRLDPSILNKRFHSYMPGLTAKVFRTYNASKTMQDQLDLIPNEGTPAEKVTKFNAANRTVAILCNHQRTVAKGHDAAMQKIHDKLKEMLWQKIRLKKMMLQIDKNLKKKKPEYFEELEDLSKEDELEIHKVVIERERDKQEKKFKRDNEKRQENKEELLPQSELKEALKKVDELEKEYKKEAKSGKPEVKPANVTVEKLEAQVEKLEQRITNTSIQMKDKEDNSEVSLSTSKINYIDPRLSVVFCKKFDVPIEKIFTKTLREKFKWAIESVDENWRF
;
A
#
# COMPACT_ATOMS: atom_id res chain seq x y z
N MET A 1 -0.89 -18.14 9.28
CA MET A 1 0.42 -17.87 8.67
C MET A 1 0.33 -17.96 7.16
N SER A 2 0.18 -16.81 6.49
CA SER A 2 0.18 -16.68 5.02
C SER A 2 0.58 -15.24 4.65
N ASP A 3 1.76 -14.82 5.08
CA ASP A 3 2.37 -13.56 4.66
C ASP A 3 3.66 -13.83 3.92
N SER A 4 3.66 -13.45 2.64
CA SER A 4 4.82 -13.44 1.76
C SER A 4 5.28 -11.99 1.57
N GLU A 5 5.60 -11.30 2.66
CA GLU A 5 6.25 -9.99 2.60
C GLU A 5 7.76 -10.13 2.36
N ASP A 6 8.27 -9.42 1.37
CA ASP A 6 9.64 -9.51 0.87
C ASP A 6 10.71 -9.17 1.93
N ASP A 7 11.79 -9.96 2.00
CA ASP A 7 12.95 -9.64 2.83
C ASP A 7 13.73 -8.45 2.24
N VAL A 8 14.00 -7.44 3.07
CA VAL A 8 14.89 -6.31 2.74
C VAL A 8 16.10 -6.34 3.66
N VAL A 9 17.29 -6.27 3.05
CA VAL A 9 18.59 -6.53 3.71
C VAL A 9 19.00 -5.43 4.69
N LEU A 10 19.63 -5.82 5.80
CA LEU A 10 20.12 -4.94 6.85
C LEU A 10 21.57 -4.49 6.62
N ALA A 11 21.82 -3.18 6.68
CA ALA A 11 23.17 -2.60 6.74
C ALA A 11 23.51 -2.14 8.17
N GLN A 12 24.74 -2.39 8.63
CA GLN A 12 25.19 -2.05 9.99
C GLN A 12 26.32 -1.00 10.01
N ARG A 13 26.25 -0.05 10.96
CA ARG A 13 27.41 0.62 11.58
C ARG A 13 27.03 1.20 12.96
N THR A 14 28.00 1.72 13.72
CA THR A 14 27.97 1.60 15.20
C THR A 14 28.35 2.85 16.02
N LYS A 15 27.73 2.96 17.22
CA LYS A 15 28.20 3.52 18.54
C LYS A 15 27.90 4.99 18.97
N ARG A 16 27.09 5.05 20.05
CA ARG A 16 27.26 5.72 21.38
C ARG A 16 27.06 7.25 21.60
N SER A 17 26.25 7.53 22.65
CA SER A 17 26.32 8.68 23.61
C SER A 17 25.75 10.04 23.12
N THR A 18 25.10 10.91 23.92
CA THR A 18 24.75 10.90 25.37
C THR A 18 23.48 11.76 25.64
N THR A 19 22.85 11.64 26.82
CA THR A 19 21.52 12.21 27.19
C THR A 19 21.46 13.70 27.60
N THR A 20 20.34 14.37 27.28
CA THR A 20 19.54 15.22 28.23
C THR A 20 18.15 15.54 27.65
N LYS A 21 17.15 15.89 28.48
CA LYS A 21 15.73 16.10 28.09
C LYS A 21 15.17 17.49 28.44
N PRO A 22 14.27 18.04 27.60
CA PRO A 22 13.09 18.79 28.06
C PRO A 22 11.76 18.04 27.78
N LYS A 23 10.62 18.73 27.93
CA LYS A 23 9.23 18.24 27.89
C LYS A 23 8.34 19.23 27.13
N LEU A 24 7.29 18.76 26.43
CA LEU A 24 6.02 19.44 26.00
C LEU A 24 5.40 18.57 24.86
N GLU A 25 4.22 17.98 25.05
CA GLU A 25 2.86 18.41 24.60
C GLU A 25 2.42 17.81 23.25
N ASP A 26 1.13 17.52 23.11
CA ASP A 26 0.55 16.54 22.17
C ASP A 26 -0.38 17.23 21.14
N ASP A 27 -0.45 16.72 19.90
CA ASP A 27 -1.32 17.24 18.83
C ASP A 27 -1.66 16.14 17.81
N SER A 28 -2.94 16.00 17.47
CA SER A 28 -3.51 14.78 16.89
C SER A 28 -3.75 14.85 15.38
N ASP A 29 -3.20 13.90 14.60
CA ASP A 29 -3.76 13.44 13.31
C ASP A 29 -2.96 12.26 12.72
N GLU A 30 -3.45 11.01 12.87
CA GLU A 30 -2.72 9.77 12.49
C GLU A 30 -3.34 8.98 11.31
N ASP A 31 -4.39 9.48 10.63
CA ASP A 31 -5.29 8.64 9.81
C ASP A 31 -4.78 8.18 8.41
N ASP A 32 -3.54 8.50 8.02
CA ASP A 32 -2.99 8.36 6.65
C ASP A 32 -1.81 7.35 6.57
N VAL A 33 -2.04 6.10 6.98
CA VAL A 33 -1.09 4.99 6.84
C VAL A 33 -1.81 3.74 6.31
N PRO A 34 -1.20 2.94 5.39
CA PRO A 34 -1.81 1.71 4.88
C PRO A 34 -2.17 0.69 5.97
N LEU A 35 -3.15 -0.18 5.69
CA LEU A 35 -3.68 -1.18 6.64
C LEU A 35 -2.62 -2.09 7.30
N SER A 36 -1.45 -2.27 6.66
CA SER A 36 -0.33 -3.07 7.18
C SER A 36 0.66 -2.31 8.07
N GLN A 37 0.46 -1.01 8.35
CA GLN A 37 1.54 -0.16 8.88
C GLN A 37 1.17 0.88 9.96
N LEU A 38 -0.06 0.94 10.47
CA LEU A 38 -0.40 1.86 11.57
C LEU A 38 0.36 1.53 12.87
N ASN A 39 1.24 2.45 13.29
CA ASN A 39 1.90 2.56 14.59
C ASN A 39 2.58 3.95 14.74
N ALA A 40 2.42 4.56 15.92
CA ALA A 40 3.38 5.47 16.61
C ALA A 40 3.08 6.99 16.76
N THR A 41 2.03 7.34 17.52
CA THR A 41 2.17 8.25 18.67
C THR A 41 1.70 7.61 19.99
N SER A 42 2.19 8.12 21.12
CA SER A 42 1.73 7.69 22.45
C SER A 42 1.98 8.74 23.54
N THR A 43 0.91 9.13 24.23
CA THR A 43 0.97 9.78 25.55
C THR A 43 0.40 8.84 26.62
N THR A 44 0.86 9.02 27.86
CA THR A 44 0.46 8.24 29.03
C THR A 44 0.33 9.17 30.22
N GLU A 45 -0.89 9.36 30.72
CA GLU A 45 -1.12 9.90 32.06
C GLU A 45 -1.24 8.76 33.07
N THR A 46 -0.66 8.93 34.25
CA THR A 46 -1.10 8.23 35.45
C THR A 46 -0.88 9.17 36.63
N SER A 47 -1.92 9.37 37.43
CA SER A 47 -1.86 10.13 38.68
C SER A 47 -1.07 9.38 39.75
N LEU A 48 -0.60 10.09 40.78
CA LEU A 48 -0.66 9.59 42.16
C LEU A 48 -0.41 10.68 43.22
N SER A 49 -0.87 10.36 44.42
CA SER A 49 -0.84 11.07 45.70
C SER A 49 0.39 11.92 46.04
N ALA A 50 0.15 13.05 46.71
CA ALA A 50 1.18 13.82 47.40
C ALA A 50 1.60 13.19 48.75
N GLN A 51 2.87 13.36 49.13
CA GLN A 51 3.32 13.40 50.52
C GLN A 51 4.55 14.34 50.66
N SER A 52 4.88 14.70 51.89
CA SER A 52 5.64 15.91 52.25
C SER A 52 7.00 15.63 52.91
N GLN A 53 7.89 16.65 52.93
CA GLN A 53 9.07 16.93 53.81
C GLN A 53 10.37 17.22 53.03
N THR A 54 11.35 18.03 53.49
CA THR A 54 11.39 19.36 54.17
C THR A 54 12.87 19.73 54.44
N SER A 55 13.37 20.84 53.90
CA SER A 55 14.58 21.62 54.33
C SER A 55 14.88 22.65 53.22
N ASP A 56 14.70 23.97 53.33
CA ASP A 56 15.01 24.97 54.38
C ASP A 56 16.42 25.58 54.23
N ASP A 57 16.60 26.80 54.76
CA ASP A 57 17.64 27.82 54.47
C ASP A 57 17.61 28.45 53.04
N GLY A 58 17.70 29.78 52.87
CA GLY A 58 17.68 30.83 53.90
C GLY A 58 17.74 32.29 53.38
N ASP A 59 17.13 33.18 54.16
CA ASP A 59 17.25 34.67 54.23
C ASP A 59 16.68 35.60 53.11
N VAL A 60 16.57 36.88 53.48
CA VAL A 60 15.75 37.98 52.90
C VAL A 60 16.53 39.34 53.08
N PRO A 61 16.00 40.59 53.22
CA PRO A 61 14.73 41.24 52.80
C PRO A 61 14.84 42.64 52.10
N LEU A 62 13.69 43.13 51.60
CA LEU A 62 13.19 44.53 51.56
C LEU A 62 13.82 45.66 50.67
N ALA A 63 13.14 45.93 49.54
CA ALA A 63 12.27 47.12 49.29
C ALA A 63 12.78 48.56 48.94
N LYS A 64 11.85 49.28 48.25
CA LYS A 64 11.57 50.75 48.13
C LYS A 64 12.13 51.61 46.96
N GLN A 65 11.15 52.22 46.26
CA GLN A 65 11.09 53.60 45.69
C GLN A 65 11.87 53.96 44.39
N ALA A 66 11.47 54.96 43.58
CA ALA A 66 10.14 55.58 43.30
C ALA A 66 10.17 56.61 42.13
N LYS A 67 9.02 56.80 41.45
CA LYS A 67 8.66 57.92 40.51
C LYS A 67 9.44 57.94 39.17
N SER A 68 8.90 58.43 38.05
CA SER A 68 7.77 59.35 37.77
C SER A 68 6.99 58.90 36.49
N SER A 69 6.09 59.62 35.79
CA SER A 69 5.57 61.01 35.88
C SER A 69 4.11 61.19 35.38
N GLN A 70 3.84 61.08 34.06
CA GLN A 70 2.68 61.63 33.32
C GLN A 70 2.45 60.83 31.99
N LYS A 71 1.26 60.73 31.36
CA LYS A 71 -0.09 61.28 31.64
C LYS A 71 -1.18 60.47 30.87
N ARG A 72 -2.35 60.25 31.52
CA ARG A 72 -3.77 60.34 31.04
C ARG A 72 -4.17 59.91 29.60
N LYS A 73 -5.36 59.33 29.33
CA LYS A 73 -6.41 58.63 30.12
C LYS A 73 -7.50 58.09 29.13
N ALA A 74 -8.23 57.02 29.51
CA ALA A 74 -9.69 56.75 29.38
C ALA A 74 -10.55 57.30 28.19
N SER A 75 -11.63 56.66 27.70
CA SER A 75 -12.24 55.33 27.92
C SER A 75 -13.47 55.11 26.99
N SER A 76 -14.10 53.92 27.08
CA SER A 76 -15.54 53.63 26.85
C SER A 76 -16.18 53.64 25.43
N LYS A 77 -16.87 52.52 25.13
CA LYS A 77 -18.03 52.30 24.21
C LYS A 77 -19.15 53.37 24.40
N PRO A 78 -20.13 53.59 23.47
CA PRO A 78 -20.91 52.52 22.79
C PRO A 78 -21.60 52.78 21.41
N ALA A 79 -22.29 51.73 20.93
CA ALA A 79 -23.53 51.69 20.12
C ALA A 79 -23.60 52.21 18.64
N GLN A 80 -24.29 51.41 17.79
CA GLN A 80 -24.95 51.86 16.55
C GLN A 80 -26.28 52.58 16.89
N PRO A 81 -26.90 53.44 16.02
CA PRO A 81 -27.73 52.91 14.90
C PRO A 81 -28.01 53.82 13.65
N LYS A 82 -28.29 53.14 12.51
CA LYS A 82 -29.31 53.44 11.46
C LYS A 82 -29.40 54.84 10.79
N LYS A 83 -29.27 54.86 9.45
CA LYS A 83 -30.34 55.15 8.43
C LYS A 83 -29.80 54.98 6.99
N ARG A 84 -30.54 54.82 5.88
CA ARG A 84 -31.85 54.23 5.45
C ARG A 84 -32.33 54.95 4.16
N VAL A 85 -33.17 54.31 3.33
CA VAL A 85 -33.96 54.85 2.17
C VAL A 85 -33.16 54.82 0.85
N LYS A 86 -33.65 54.27 -0.29
CA LYS A 86 -34.83 53.41 -0.60
C LYS A 86 -34.39 52.29 -1.62
N LYS A 87 -35.16 51.64 -2.51
CA LYS A 87 -36.54 51.77 -3.05
C LYS A 87 -37.28 50.41 -3.02
N GLU A 88 -38.20 50.20 -3.96
CA GLU A 88 -39.13 49.07 -4.13
C GLU A 88 -38.68 48.12 -5.27
N GLY A 89 -39.09 46.85 -5.36
CA GLY A 89 -39.84 45.99 -4.40
C GLY A 89 -40.85 45.02 -5.06
N SER A 90 -41.11 43.86 -4.42
CA SER A 90 -42.32 42.98 -4.49
C SER A 90 -42.73 42.34 -5.85
N ASP A 91 -43.33 41.13 -5.95
CA ASP A 91 -43.48 40.00 -5.00
C ASP A 91 -43.91 38.67 -5.69
N GLU A 92 -43.79 37.55 -4.94
CA GLU A 92 -44.59 36.30 -4.92
C GLU A 92 -44.99 35.42 -6.16
N LYS A 93 -44.97 34.10 -5.87
CA LYS A 93 -45.96 33.01 -6.18
C LYS A 93 -45.87 32.11 -7.43
N LYS A 94 -45.95 30.80 -7.15
CA LYS A 94 -46.36 29.67 -8.04
C LYS A 94 -47.86 29.76 -8.39
N PRO A 95 -48.32 29.12 -9.48
CA PRO A 95 -49.26 27.99 -9.29
C PRO A 95 -49.01 26.76 -10.22
N LYS A 96 -49.99 25.84 -10.27
CA LYS A 96 -49.89 24.44 -10.76
C LYS A 96 -50.49 24.23 -12.16
N LYS A 97 -50.12 23.07 -12.76
CA LYS A 97 -50.88 22.17 -13.69
C LYS A 97 -52.01 22.74 -14.58
N SER A 98 -51.99 22.30 -15.85
CA SER A 98 -53.19 21.95 -16.62
C SER A 98 -53.03 20.55 -17.25
N THR A 99 -54.13 19.97 -17.73
CA THR A 99 -54.21 18.61 -18.33
C THR A 99 -55.34 18.57 -19.37
N SER A 100 -55.17 17.81 -20.46
CA SER A 100 -56.28 17.46 -21.37
C SER A 100 -56.08 16.09 -22.05
N ASN A 101 -57.12 15.27 -21.99
CA ASN A 101 -57.59 14.14 -22.85
C ASN A 101 -56.55 13.32 -23.66
N GLY A 102 -56.53 11.98 -23.70
CA GLY A 102 -57.33 10.94 -23.01
C GLY A 102 -58.52 10.37 -23.80
N ASN A 103 -58.46 9.08 -24.22
CA ASN A 103 -59.63 8.20 -24.40
C ASN A 103 -59.27 6.69 -24.61
N THR A 104 -60.02 5.75 -23.96
CA THR A 104 -60.42 4.35 -24.35
C THR A 104 -59.47 3.36 -25.07
N LYS A 105 -59.51 2.02 -24.95
CA LYS A 105 -60.31 0.94 -24.28
C LYS A 105 -59.41 -0.33 -24.27
N ALA A 106 -59.29 -1.23 -23.28
CA ALA A 106 -60.23 -2.06 -22.50
C ALA A 106 -60.54 -3.47 -23.09
N SER A 107 -59.87 -4.53 -22.58
CA SER A 107 -60.28 -5.97 -22.55
C SER A 107 -59.23 -6.82 -21.78
N THR A 108 -59.41 -7.28 -20.53
CA THR A 108 -60.17 -8.43 -19.97
C THR A 108 -59.52 -9.84 -20.04
N ASN A 109 -58.94 -10.26 -18.90
CA ASN A 109 -58.93 -11.58 -18.21
C ASN A 109 -58.89 -12.96 -18.93
N GLY A 110 -58.04 -13.85 -18.40
CA GLY A 110 -58.26 -15.33 -18.30
C GLY A 110 -57.39 -16.22 -19.21
N ASP A 111 -57.03 -17.47 -18.87
CA ASP A 111 -57.11 -18.22 -17.59
C ASP A 111 -56.16 -19.48 -17.60
N LYS A 112 -55.92 -20.11 -16.43
CA LYS A 112 -55.20 -21.38 -16.07
C LYS A 112 -54.37 -22.22 -17.09
N LYS A 113 -53.08 -22.45 -16.73
CA LYS A 113 -52.40 -23.71 -16.25
C LYS A 113 -52.94 -25.11 -16.70
N PRO A 114 -52.16 -26.24 -16.69
CA PRO A 114 -50.77 -26.46 -16.18
C PRO A 114 -49.84 -27.50 -16.91
N LYS A 115 -48.62 -27.75 -16.36
CA LYS A 115 -47.65 -28.86 -16.61
C LYS A 115 -46.86 -28.80 -17.95
N LYS A 116 -45.67 -29.39 -18.11
CA LYS A 116 -44.91 -30.39 -17.30
C LYS A 116 -43.38 -30.14 -17.29
N GLU A 117 -42.64 -30.87 -16.44
CA GLU A 117 -41.21 -30.71 -16.09
C GLU A 117 -40.16 -30.85 -17.23
N LYS A 118 -39.02 -30.14 -17.08
CA LYS A 118 -37.66 -30.70 -17.30
C LYS A 118 -36.54 -29.82 -16.71
N THR A 119 -35.58 -30.46 -16.05
CA THR A 119 -34.26 -30.00 -15.56
C THR A 119 -33.29 -31.20 -15.73
N PRO A 120 -31.95 -31.14 -15.50
CA PRO A 120 -31.15 -30.05 -14.89
C PRO A 120 -29.79 -29.72 -15.57
N SER A 121 -29.03 -28.81 -14.91
CA SER A 121 -27.56 -28.66 -14.95
C SER A 121 -26.94 -28.01 -16.23
N PRO A 122 -25.67 -27.56 -16.22
CA PRO A 122 -25.36 -26.16 -15.86
C PRO A 122 -24.32 -25.52 -16.82
N ASP A 123 -23.39 -24.72 -16.26
CA ASP A 123 -22.26 -24.01 -16.88
C ASP A 123 -22.61 -22.76 -17.70
N GLY A 124 -22.08 -21.62 -17.24
CA GLY A 124 -22.38 -20.30 -17.80
C GLY A 124 -21.90 -19.15 -16.91
N ASP A 125 -20.61 -19.15 -16.51
CA ASP A 125 -19.95 -17.97 -15.93
C ASP A 125 -19.84 -16.87 -17.00
N GLY A 126 -20.93 -16.12 -17.19
CA GLY A 126 -20.96 -14.88 -17.93
C GLY A 126 -20.70 -13.71 -16.99
N ASP A 127 -19.55 -13.06 -17.14
CA ASP A 127 -19.24 -11.76 -16.51
C ASP A 127 -20.10 -10.70 -17.22
N GLY A 128 -21.37 -10.60 -16.81
CA GLY A 128 -22.37 -9.70 -17.36
C GLY A 128 -22.22 -8.31 -16.74
N ASP A 129 -22.17 -7.29 -17.61
CA ASP A 129 -22.09 -5.88 -17.20
C ASP A 129 -23.51 -5.40 -16.81
N ASP A 130 -24.00 -5.89 -15.67
CA ASP A 130 -25.26 -5.43 -15.07
C ASP A 130 -25.07 -4.03 -14.49
N ASP A 131 -25.29 -3.02 -15.33
CA ASP A 131 -25.53 -1.62 -14.98
C ASP A 131 -26.90 -1.47 -14.24
N GLU A 132 -27.13 -2.28 -13.20
CA GLU A 132 -28.19 -2.05 -12.23
C GLU A 132 -27.75 -0.96 -11.23
N ASP A 133 -28.61 0.03 -11.00
CA ASP A 133 -28.42 1.12 -10.04
C ASP A 133 -28.37 0.57 -8.60
N ASP A 134 -27.16 0.17 -8.15
CA ASP A 134 -26.97 -0.74 -7.01
C ASP A 134 -27.43 -0.20 -5.64
N GLY A 135 -27.84 1.08 -5.57
CA GLY A 135 -28.31 1.73 -4.35
C GLY A 135 -27.19 2.11 -3.38
N THR A 136 -25.91 2.03 -3.77
CA THR A 136 -24.77 2.58 -3.03
C THR A 136 -25.10 4.00 -2.56
N TYR A 137 -25.01 4.19 -1.25
CA TYR A 137 -25.15 5.49 -0.62
C TYR A 137 -24.02 6.44 -1.06
N LYS A 138 -24.36 7.40 -1.95
CA LYS A 138 -23.46 8.40 -2.52
C LYS A 138 -23.13 9.50 -1.51
N TRP A 139 -22.35 9.15 -0.48
CA TRP A 139 -21.97 10.05 0.62
C TRP A 139 -21.29 11.35 0.16
N TRP A 140 -20.72 11.39 -1.04
CA TRP A 140 -20.09 12.57 -1.64
C TRP A 140 -21.09 13.61 -2.19
N GLU A 141 -22.38 13.27 -2.28
CA GLU A 141 -23.45 14.19 -2.66
C GLU A 141 -24.06 14.91 -1.43
N GLU A 142 -23.82 14.41 -0.21
CA GLU A 142 -24.20 15.10 1.04
C GLU A 142 -23.15 16.14 1.46
N GLN A 143 -23.50 17.42 1.42
CA GLN A 143 -22.68 18.49 2.01
C GLN A 143 -22.88 18.54 3.53
N LYS A 144 -21.91 18.01 4.27
CA LYS A 144 -21.75 18.15 5.73
C LYS A 144 -20.38 18.73 6.05
N ASP A 145 -20.38 20.03 6.38
CA ASP A 145 -19.17 20.78 6.73
C ASP A 145 -18.69 20.49 8.16
N ASP A 146 -19.58 20.10 9.06
CA ASP A 146 -19.22 19.66 10.41
C ASP A 146 -18.60 18.26 10.36
N ASP A 147 -17.45 18.11 11.01
CA ASP A 147 -16.67 16.88 11.10
C ASP A 147 -16.43 16.47 12.58
N THR A 148 -17.05 17.17 13.54
CA THR A 148 -16.85 16.92 14.98
C THR A 148 -17.54 15.64 15.47
N ILE A 149 -18.70 15.32 14.88
CA ILE A 149 -19.43 14.07 15.10
C ILE A 149 -19.24 13.18 13.86
N LYS A 150 -18.73 11.97 14.06
CA LYS A 150 -18.51 10.99 12.98
C LYS A 150 -19.74 10.11 12.73
N TRP A 151 -20.60 9.93 13.73
CA TRP A 151 -21.80 9.08 13.64
C TRP A 151 -22.86 9.40 14.70
N ASP A 152 -24.09 9.02 14.39
CA ASP A 152 -25.27 9.11 15.27
C ASP A 152 -25.56 7.74 15.90
N THR A 153 -25.47 6.66 15.12
CA THR A 153 -25.51 5.27 15.62
C THR A 153 -24.41 4.42 15.01
N LEU A 154 -23.91 3.45 15.78
CA LEU A 154 -22.85 2.53 15.37
C LEU A 154 -23.06 1.17 16.02
N GLU A 155 -23.21 0.11 15.22
CA GLU A 155 -23.33 -1.28 15.69
C GLU A 155 -22.31 -2.15 14.95
N HIS A 156 -21.57 -3.01 15.66
CA HIS A 156 -20.59 -3.92 15.04
C HIS A 156 -20.41 -5.15 15.91
N ASN A 157 -20.04 -6.31 15.33
CA ASN A 157 -19.90 -7.57 16.05
C ASN A 157 -18.55 -7.73 16.79
N GLY A 158 -18.00 -6.64 17.34
CA GLY A 158 -16.72 -6.67 18.06
C GLY A 158 -15.54 -6.91 17.11
N VAL A 159 -14.73 -7.93 17.41
CA VAL A 159 -13.50 -8.32 16.68
C VAL A 159 -13.35 -9.83 16.61
N MET A 160 -12.64 -10.32 15.58
CA MET A 160 -12.30 -11.74 15.42
C MET A 160 -10.90 -12.01 16.00
N PHE A 161 -10.81 -12.90 16.99
CA PHE A 161 -9.53 -13.31 17.59
C PHE A 161 -8.76 -14.28 16.69
N PRO A 162 -7.41 -14.34 16.79
CA PRO A 162 -6.63 -15.42 16.20
C PRO A 162 -6.96 -16.76 16.90
N PRO A 163 -6.97 -17.90 16.18
CA PRO A 163 -7.14 -19.22 16.78
C PRO A 163 -6.18 -19.49 17.95
N GLU A 164 -6.60 -20.36 18.86
CA GLU A 164 -5.76 -20.85 19.95
C GLU A 164 -4.51 -21.59 19.43
N TYR A 165 -3.57 -21.85 20.34
CA TYR A 165 -2.34 -22.54 19.99
C TYR A 165 -2.57 -24.05 19.85
N GLU A 166 -2.33 -24.59 18.65
CA GLU A 166 -2.23 -26.04 18.39
C GLU A 166 -0.85 -26.54 18.84
N PRO A 167 -0.74 -27.42 19.87
CA PRO A 167 0.55 -27.94 20.34
C PRO A 167 1.31 -28.75 19.28
N LEU A 168 2.64 -28.80 19.39
CA LEU A 168 3.45 -29.57 18.46
C LEU A 168 3.26 -31.08 18.67
N PRO A 169 3.39 -31.90 17.59
CA PRO A 169 3.44 -33.35 17.73
C PRO A 169 4.62 -33.75 18.63
N SER A 170 4.43 -34.71 19.54
CA SER A 170 5.37 -35.05 20.63
C SER A 170 6.80 -35.48 20.22
N HIS A 171 7.07 -35.66 18.93
CA HIS A 171 8.41 -35.93 18.37
C HIS A 171 9.12 -34.67 17.83
N VAL A 172 8.39 -33.56 17.65
CA VAL A 172 8.88 -32.24 17.26
C VAL A 172 9.15 -31.45 18.54
N LYS A 173 10.42 -31.29 18.89
CA LYS A 173 10.85 -30.58 20.11
C LYS A 173 11.99 -29.63 19.83
N LEU A 174 12.14 -28.62 20.68
CA LEU A 174 13.39 -27.90 20.86
C LEU A 174 14.43 -28.86 21.44
N TYR A 175 15.67 -28.79 20.96
CA TYR A 175 16.80 -29.49 21.58
C TYR A 175 17.75 -28.48 22.22
N TYR A 176 18.27 -28.80 23.41
CA TYR A 176 19.26 -27.99 24.11
C TYR A 176 20.46 -28.86 24.48
N ASP A 177 21.65 -28.50 23.99
CA ASP A 177 22.89 -29.28 24.23
C ASP A 177 22.71 -30.78 23.85
N GLY A 178 22.06 -31.02 22.71
CA GLY A 178 21.72 -32.36 22.20
C GLY A 178 20.55 -33.07 22.88
N LYS A 179 19.94 -32.51 23.93
CA LYS A 179 18.86 -33.14 24.71
C LYS A 179 17.49 -32.55 24.35
N PRO A 180 16.42 -33.37 24.22
CA PRO A 180 15.07 -32.85 23.96
C PRO A 180 14.53 -32.08 25.16
N VAL A 181 13.95 -30.91 24.90
CA VAL A 181 13.31 -30.05 25.91
C VAL A 181 11.80 -30.31 25.96
N ASP A 182 11.27 -30.47 27.17
CA ASP A 182 9.83 -30.57 27.44
C ASP A 182 9.30 -29.17 27.82
N LEU A 183 8.85 -28.41 26.83
CA LEU A 183 8.37 -27.03 27.02
C LEU A 183 6.90 -26.98 27.49
N PRO A 184 6.52 -26.07 28.40
CA PRO A 184 5.14 -25.67 28.59
C PRO A 184 4.57 -25.04 27.31
N LEU A 185 3.26 -25.19 27.05
CA LEU A 185 2.62 -24.79 25.79
C LEU A 185 2.89 -23.34 25.37
N ALA A 186 2.87 -22.38 26.31
CA ALA A 186 3.17 -20.97 26.02
C ALA A 186 4.64 -20.75 25.58
N ALA A 187 5.58 -21.52 26.13
CA ALA A 187 6.97 -21.49 25.70
C ALA A 187 7.16 -22.27 24.37
N GLU A 188 6.36 -23.30 24.11
CA GLU A 188 6.35 -24.04 22.85
C GLU A 188 5.82 -23.19 21.68
N GLU A 189 4.76 -22.41 21.88
CA GLU A 189 4.26 -21.42 20.91
C GLU A 189 5.36 -20.41 20.54
N VAL A 190 6.04 -19.85 21.56
CA VAL A 190 7.11 -18.84 21.37
C VAL A 190 8.35 -19.44 20.69
N ALA A 191 8.79 -20.64 21.09
CA ALA A 191 9.89 -21.35 20.41
C ALA A 191 9.51 -21.71 18.96
N GLY A 192 8.25 -22.07 18.72
CA GLY A 192 7.69 -22.35 17.40
C GLY A 192 7.77 -21.15 16.46
N PHE A 193 7.51 -19.93 16.94
CA PHE A 193 7.66 -18.71 16.14
C PHE A 193 9.11 -18.51 15.63
N PHE A 194 10.11 -18.83 16.44
CA PHE A 194 11.51 -18.76 16.00
C PHE A 194 11.88 -19.91 15.06
N GLY A 195 11.43 -21.14 15.36
CA GLY A 195 11.62 -22.30 14.47
C GLY A 195 11.03 -22.08 13.07
N ALA A 196 9.86 -21.44 12.96
CA ALA A 196 9.25 -21.06 11.68
C ALA A 196 10.07 -20.01 10.89
N LEU A 197 11.01 -19.30 11.53
CA LEU A 197 11.82 -18.24 10.93
C LEU A 197 13.32 -18.59 10.80
N LEU A 198 13.74 -19.78 11.23
CA LEU A 198 15.15 -20.17 11.40
C LEU A 198 16.07 -19.82 10.22
N GLU A 199 15.68 -20.16 8.99
CA GLU A 199 16.49 -19.91 7.79
C GLU A 199 16.30 -18.51 7.17
N THR A 200 15.40 -17.68 7.70
CA THR A 200 15.15 -16.32 7.18
C THR A 200 16.24 -15.34 7.59
N ASP A 201 16.29 -14.18 6.93
CA ASP A 201 17.21 -13.10 7.28
C ASP A 201 16.91 -12.51 8.68
N HIS A 202 15.69 -12.73 9.21
CA HIS A 202 15.36 -12.46 10.62
C HIS A 202 15.94 -13.51 11.57
N GLY A 203 15.80 -14.80 11.25
CA GLY A 203 16.36 -15.91 12.07
C GLY A 203 17.89 -15.83 12.21
N LYS A 204 18.57 -15.26 11.22
CA LYS A 204 20.02 -15.01 11.18
C LYS A 204 20.48 -13.71 11.87
N ASN A 205 19.56 -12.81 12.26
CA ASN A 205 19.92 -11.50 12.80
C ASN A 205 20.24 -11.58 14.31
N PRO A 206 21.46 -11.23 14.77
CA PRO A 206 21.84 -11.33 16.19
C PRO A 206 21.00 -10.48 17.15
N VAL A 207 20.46 -9.34 16.70
CA VAL A 207 19.55 -8.51 17.51
C VAL A 207 18.21 -9.22 17.68
N PHE A 208 17.71 -9.84 16.60
CA PHE A 208 16.47 -10.61 16.59
C PHE A 208 16.58 -11.83 17.50
N GLN A 209 17.65 -12.63 17.34
CA GLN A 209 17.97 -13.79 18.20
C GLN A 209 18.04 -13.40 19.68
N LYS A 210 18.78 -12.34 20.02
CA LYS A 210 18.93 -11.86 21.40
C LYS A 210 17.59 -11.45 22.03
N ASN A 211 16.78 -10.67 21.31
CA ASN A 211 15.49 -10.20 21.82
C ASN A 211 14.48 -11.34 21.96
N PHE A 212 14.41 -12.23 20.97
CA PHE A 212 13.61 -13.46 21.05
C PHE A 212 14.00 -14.30 22.27
N PHE A 213 15.29 -14.58 22.43
CA PHE A 213 15.77 -15.51 23.46
C PHE A 213 15.54 -14.98 24.88
N HIS A 214 15.67 -13.67 25.09
CA HIS A 214 15.31 -13.01 26.34
C HIS A 214 13.82 -13.17 26.68
N ASP A 215 12.93 -12.86 25.73
CA ASP A 215 11.47 -12.94 25.95
C ASP A 215 11.00 -14.39 26.09
N PHE A 216 11.63 -15.32 25.37
CA PHE A 216 11.40 -16.76 25.50
C PHE A 216 11.79 -17.29 26.89
N LEU A 217 12.93 -16.85 27.44
CA LEU A 217 13.33 -17.22 28.81
C LEU A 217 12.39 -16.63 29.87
N ASP A 218 11.86 -15.42 29.66
CA ASP A 218 10.87 -14.82 30.55
C ASP A 218 9.53 -15.58 30.49
N VAL A 219 9.01 -15.91 29.29
CA VAL A 219 7.80 -16.75 29.15
C VAL A 219 7.99 -18.14 29.73
N LEU A 220 9.16 -18.76 29.52
CA LEU A 220 9.49 -20.07 30.10
C LEU A 220 9.50 -20.02 31.64
N LYS A 221 10.00 -18.93 32.23
CA LYS A 221 9.99 -18.69 33.68
C LYS A 221 8.58 -18.39 34.21
N GLU A 222 7.80 -17.56 33.53
CA GLU A 222 6.38 -17.31 33.82
C GLU A 222 5.57 -18.63 33.77
N SER A 223 5.93 -19.55 32.87
CA SER A 223 5.28 -20.87 32.69
C SER A 223 5.79 -21.98 33.63
N GLY A 224 6.63 -21.67 34.63
CA GLY A 224 7.12 -22.65 35.60
C GLY A 224 8.38 -23.44 35.23
N GLY A 225 9.02 -23.13 34.08
CA GLY A 225 10.26 -23.77 33.63
C GLY A 225 10.06 -25.01 32.75
N CYS A 226 11.13 -25.79 32.57
CA CYS A 226 11.13 -27.05 31.80
C CYS A 226 12.16 -28.04 32.36
N ASN A 227 12.24 -29.22 31.73
CA ASN A 227 13.13 -30.33 32.10
C ASN A 227 14.65 -30.01 31.97
N VAL A 228 15.06 -28.92 31.31
CA VAL A 228 16.46 -28.56 31.04
C VAL A 228 16.70 -27.07 31.34
N GLN A 229 17.82 -26.74 31.99
CA GLN A 229 18.15 -25.34 32.31
C GLN A 229 18.77 -24.60 31.11
N ILE A 230 17.91 -24.07 30.23
CA ILE A 230 18.29 -23.22 29.09
C ILE A 230 18.97 -21.93 29.59
N LYS A 231 20.12 -21.56 28.99
CA LYS A 231 20.90 -20.34 29.33
C LYS A 231 21.55 -19.64 28.14
N GLU A 232 21.94 -20.40 27.11
CA GLU A 232 22.70 -19.90 25.96
C GLU A 232 21.89 -20.17 24.68
N PHE A 233 21.78 -19.18 23.80
CA PHE A 233 21.01 -19.33 22.56
C PHE A 233 21.70 -20.30 21.59
N GLU A 234 23.03 -20.30 21.58
CA GLU A 234 23.91 -21.10 20.74
C GLU A 234 23.80 -22.61 21.01
N LYS A 235 23.23 -23.00 22.16
CA LYS A 235 22.95 -24.39 22.52
C LYS A 235 21.55 -24.86 22.10
N CYS A 236 20.71 -23.98 21.56
CA CYS A 236 19.33 -24.26 21.16
C CYS A 236 19.23 -24.69 19.68
N ASP A 237 18.77 -25.91 19.43
CA ASP A 237 18.50 -26.44 18.09
C ASP A 237 16.98 -26.46 17.80
N PHE A 238 16.56 -25.60 16.88
CA PHE A 238 15.18 -25.45 16.41
C PHE A 238 14.91 -26.21 15.09
N THR A 239 15.87 -26.98 14.56
CA THR A 239 15.81 -27.55 13.20
C THR A 239 14.59 -28.46 13.00
N LYS A 240 14.21 -29.24 14.02
CA LYS A 240 13.01 -30.09 13.93
C LYS A 240 11.71 -29.29 13.89
N MET A 241 11.62 -28.18 14.64
CA MET A 241 10.50 -27.25 14.55
C MET A 241 10.45 -26.61 13.16
N HIS A 242 11.60 -26.20 12.62
CA HIS A 242 11.67 -25.64 11.26
C HIS A 242 11.18 -26.62 10.19
N GLN A 243 11.68 -27.86 10.21
CA GLN A 243 11.26 -28.93 9.31
C GLN A 243 9.74 -29.21 9.40
N TYR A 244 9.17 -29.20 10.61
CA TYR A 244 7.72 -29.33 10.80
C TYR A 244 6.93 -28.17 10.18
N PHE A 245 7.38 -26.93 10.33
CA PHE A 245 6.68 -25.77 9.75
C PHE A 245 6.81 -25.70 8.23
N GLU A 246 7.95 -26.06 7.64
CA GLU A 246 8.06 -26.20 6.18
C GLU A 246 7.19 -27.35 5.65
N LEU A 247 7.13 -28.50 6.34
CA LEU A 247 6.19 -29.58 5.99
C LEU A 247 4.73 -29.11 6.04
N LYS A 248 4.30 -28.42 7.11
CA LYS A 248 2.95 -27.84 7.23
C LYS A 248 2.65 -26.78 6.14
N LYS A 249 3.68 -26.09 5.65
CA LYS A 249 3.62 -25.11 4.55
C LYS A 249 3.58 -25.80 3.18
N GLU A 250 4.13 -27.00 3.03
CA GLU A 250 3.97 -27.85 1.84
C GLU A 250 2.63 -28.56 1.80
N GLU A 251 2.18 -29.15 2.90
CA GLU A 251 0.83 -29.71 3.08
C GLU A 251 -0.23 -28.68 2.63
N LYS A 252 -0.11 -27.42 3.11
CA LYS A 252 -1.01 -26.30 2.77
C LYS A 252 -0.91 -25.83 1.31
N LYS A 253 0.14 -26.20 0.56
CA LYS A 253 0.20 -26.03 -0.90
C LYS A 253 -0.44 -27.21 -1.65
N SER A 254 -0.39 -28.42 -1.08
CA SER A 254 -0.93 -29.65 -1.69
C SER A 254 -2.42 -29.93 -1.43
N ILE A 255 -3.11 -29.14 -0.59
CA ILE A 255 -4.57 -29.28 -0.36
C ILE A 255 -5.33 -29.25 -1.70
N PRO A 256 -6.20 -30.25 -2.00
CA PRO A 256 -7.00 -30.29 -3.22
C PRO A 256 -7.84 -29.04 -3.44
N ALA A 257 -8.11 -28.69 -4.71
CA ALA A 257 -8.84 -27.47 -5.06
C ALA A 257 -10.26 -27.43 -4.46
N SER A 258 -10.95 -28.57 -4.44
CA SER A 258 -12.25 -28.78 -3.82
C SER A 258 -12.24 -28.55 -2.30
N GLU A 259 -11.31 -29.18 -1.57
CA GLU A 259 -11.17 -28.95 -0.12
C GLU A 259 -10.75 -27.52 0.21
N LYS A 260 -9.82 -26.95 -0.57
CA LYS A 260 -9.39 -25.56 -0.44
C LYS A 260 -10.54 -24.55 -0.69
N LYS A 261 -11.52 -24.91 -1.54
CA LYS A 261 -12.77 -24.15 -1.70
C LYS A 261 -13.66 -24.28 -0.46
N ARG A 262 -13.83 -25.48 0.10
CA ARG A 262 -14.61 -25.71 1.33
C ARG A 262 -14.04 -24.94 2.53
N LEU A 263 -12.75 -25.09 2.81
CA LEU A 263 -12.03 -24.36 3.87
C LEU A 263 -12.09 -22.84 3.70
N ARG A 264 -12.14 -22.34 2.46
CA ARG A 264 -12.35 -20.92 2.19
C ARG A 264 -13.79 -20.51 2.52
N GLN A 265 -14.80 -21.30 2.17
CA GLN A 265 -16.20 -20.99 2.44
C GLN A 265 -16.52 -21.05 3.95
N GLU A 266 -16.09 -22.10 4.64
CA GLU A 266 -16.23 -22.25 6.11
C GLU A 266 -15.69 -21.00 6.83
N LYS A 267 -14.52 -20.52 6.40
CA LYS A 267 -13.92 -19.27 6.89
C LYS A 267 -14.61 -17.99 6.40
N GLU A 268 -15.17 -17.99 5.19
CA GLU A 268 -15.93 -16.84 4.64
C GLU A 268 -17.18 -16.56 5.49
N GLU A 269 -17.85 -17.65 5.93
CA GLU A 269 -19.02 -17.70 6.81
C GLU A 269 -18.67 -17.32 8.26
N GLU A 270 -17.59 -17.89 8.82
CA GLU A 270 -17.05 -17.51 10.15
C GLU A 270 -16.73 -16.01 10.25
N GLU A 271 -16.13 -15.44 9.21
CA GLU A 271 -15.77 -14.02 9.15
C GLU A 271 -16.95 -13.09 8.83
N ALA A 272 -18.08 -13.62 8.34
CA ALA A 272 -19.19 -12.81 7.82
C ALA A 272 -19.76 -11.78 8.82
N PRO A 273 -19.95 -12.10 10.12
CA PRO A 273 -20.43 -11.13 11.10
C PRO A 273 -19.46 -9.96 11.32
N TYR A 274 -18.15 -10.19 11.19
CA TYR A 274 -17.10 -9.21 11.48
C TYR A 274 -16.75 -8.31 10.29
N LYS A 275 -17.10 -8.73 9.06
CA LYS A 275 -16.88 -7.95 7.82
C LYS A 275 -17.74 -6.69 7.71
N ILE A 276 -18.84 -6.59 8.45
CA ILE A 276 -19.86 -5.53 8.31
C ILE A 276 -20.24 -4.94 9.67
N CYS A 277 -20.45 -3.62 9.68
CA CYS A 277 -21.04 -2.85 10.78
C CYS A 277 -22.27 -2.07 10.27
N LEU A 278 -23.11 -1.57 11.18
CA LEU A 278 -24.21 -0.65 10.89
C LEU A 278 -23.79 0.76 11.33
N LEU A 279 -23.62 1.67 10.37
CA LEU A 279 -23.30 3.08 10.58
C LEU A 279 -24.53 3.92 10.22
N ASN A 280 -25.12 4.61 11.19
CA ASN A 280 -26.39 5.33 11.03
C ASN A 280 -27.48 4.45 10.36
N GLY A 281 -27.55 3.17 10.75
CA GLY A 281 -28.47 2.16 10.19
C GLY A 281 -28.08 1.58 8.83
N ARG A 282 -26.99 2.03 8.20
CA ARG A 282 -26.52 1.54 6.88
C ARG A 282 -25.37 0.54 7.04
N LYS A 283 -25.35 -0.51 6.21
CA LYS A 283 -24.26 -1.49 6.20
C LYS A 283 -22.98 -0.87 5.65
N GLU A 284 -21.91 -0.91 6.44
CA GLU A 284 -20.58 -0.42 6.11
C GLU A 284 -19.53 -1.52 6.33
N GLN A 285 -18.52 -1.59 5.46
CA GLN A 285 -17.48 -2.62 5.57
C GLN A 285 -16.44 -2.29 6.65
N VAL A 286 -15.99 -3.31 7.38
CA VAL A 286 -14.92 -3.20 8.39
C VAL A 286 -13.59 -3.65 7.77
N GLY A 287 -12.53 -2.87 7.96
CA GLY A 287 -11.24 -3.09 7.28
C GLY A 287 -10.41 -4.20 7.92
N ASN A 288 -10.03 -4.01 9.19
CA ASN A 288 -9.09 -4.87 9.91
C ASN A 288 -9.71 -5.49 11.17
N PHE A 289 -10.87 -6.14 11.01
CA PHE A 289 -11.64 -6.76 12.11
C PHE A 289 -10.95 -7.95 12.81
N ARG A 290 -9.85 -8.47 12.24
CA ARG A 290 -9.07 -9.57 12.84
C ARG A 290 -7.99 -9.00 13.73
N VAL A 291 -7.94 -9.43 14.98
CA VAL A 291 -6.89 -9.08 15.94
C VAL A 291 -5.56 -9.63 15.45
N GLU A 292 -4.48 -8.84 15.60
CA GLU A 292 -3.14 -9.27 15.15
C GLU A 292 -2.69 -10.52 15.95
N PRO A 293 -2.25 -11.62 15.30
CA PRO A 293 -1.80 -12.81 16.01
C PRO A 293 -0.50 -12.58 16.80
N PRO A 294 -0.26 -13.39 17.85
CA PRO A 294 1.04 -13.44 18.52
C PRO A 294 2.15 -13.86 17.54
N GLY A 295 3.40 -13.49 17.85
CA GLY A 295 4.55 -13.74 16.99
C GLY A 295 5.76 -12.91 17.39
N LEU A 296 6.81 -12.92 16.57
CA LEU A 296 8.01 -12.11 16.82
C LEU A 296 7.96 -10.81 15.99
N PHE A 297 8.31 -9.68 16.62
CA PHE A 297 8.21 -8.36 16.01
C PHE A 297 9.29 -8.15 14.93
N ARG A 298 8.85 -8.12 13.66
CA ARG A 298 9.70 -7.89 12.48
C ARG A 298 9.86 -6.39 12.20
N GLY A 299 10.52 -5.68 13.11
CA GLY A 299 10.81 -4.24 12.96
C GLY A 299 11.65 -3.96 11.70
N ARG A 300 11.27 -2.94 10.92
CA ARG A 300 11.92 -2.59 9.64
C ARG A 300 13.25 -1.86 9.86
N GLY A 301 14.23 -2.13 8.99
CA GLY A 301 15.59 -1.63 9.13
C GLY A 301 16.28 -2.15 10.40
N ALA A 302 17.29 -1.41 10.88
CA ALA A 302 18.07 -1.76 12.07
C ALA A 302 17.30 -1.50 13.39
N HIS A 303 16.05 -1.96 13.48
CA HIS A 303 15.15 -1.69 14.59
C HIS A 303 15.61 -2.39 15.89
N PRO A 304 15.87 -1.68 16.99
CA PRO A 304 16.52 -2.26 18.18
C PRO A 304 15.63 -3.28 18.91
N ARG A 305 14.31 -3.12 18.88
CA ARG A 305 13.31 -4.09 19.39
C ARG A 305 12.95 -5.24 18.42
N THR A 306 13.60 -5.37 17.26
CA THR A 306 13.31 -6.48 16.32
C THR A 306 13.55 -7.85 16.99
N GLY A 307 12.65 -8.80 16.84
CA GLY A 307 12.67 -10.12 17.51
C GLY A 307 11.96 -10.19 18.86
N LYS A 308 11.54 -9.05 19.46
CA LYS A 308 10.71 -9.05 20.68
C LYS A 308 9.38 -9.77 20.46
N LEU A 309 8.85 -10.43 21.49
CA LEU A 309 7.58 -11.14 21.46
C LEU A 309 6.39 -10.17 21.42
N LYS A 310 5.61 -10.24 20.35
CA LYS A 310 4.23 -9.75 20.33
C LYS A 310 3.37 -10.76 21.07
N ARG A 311 2.87 -10.38 22.26
CA ARG A 311 1.99 -11.22 23.08
C ARG A 311 0.62 -11.39 22.40
N ARG A 312 -0.07 -12.47 22.76
CA ARG A 312 -1.47 -12.70 22.36
C ARG A 312 -2.33 -11.64 23.04
N VAL A 313 -3.25 -11.04 22.29
CA VAL A 313 -4.20 -10.01 22.76
C VAL A 313 -5.49 -10.72 23.16
N PHE A 314 -5.94 -10.49 24.38
CA PHE A 314 -7.14 -11.09 24.97
C PHE A 314 -8.30 -10.08 25.01
N PRO A 315 -9.56 -10.51 25.22
CA PRO A 315 -10.70 -9.59 25.38
C PRO A 315 -10.46 -8.51 26.45
N GLU A 316 -9.74 -8.86 27.52
CA GLU A 316 -9.37 -7.97 28.62
C GLU A 316 -8.36 -6.87 28.23
N ASP A 317 -7.76 -6.93 27.04
CA ASP A 317 -6.91 -5.87 26.46
C ASP A 317 -7.70 -4.92 25.52
N ILE A 318 -8.94 -5.30 25.14
CA ILE A 318 -9.68 -4.66 24.04
C ILE A 318 -10.80 -3.77 24.56
N ILE A 319 -10.77 -2.51 24.13
CA ILE A 319 -11.83 -1.51 24.30
C ILE A 319 -12.70 -1.52 23.03
N LEU A 320 -14.03 -1.65 23.19
CA LEU A 320 -14.98 -1.49 22.07
C LEU A 320 -15.55 -0.06 22.04
N ASN A 321 -15.94 0.42 20.86
CA ASN A 321 -16.61 1.72 20.69
C ASN A 321 -17.80 1.61 19.73
N LEU A 322 -19.00 1.76 20.29
CA LEU A 322 -20.29 1.58 19.60
C LEU A 322 -21.33 2.58 20.12
N GLY A 323 -22.49 2.67 19.45
CA GLY A 323 -23.61 3.48 19.88
C GLY A 323 -24.09 3.11 21.29
N LYS A 324 -24.57 4.09 22.05
CA LYS A 324 -25.02 3.90 23.43
C LYS A 324 -26.18 2.91 23.57
N ASP A 325 -27.07 2.91 22.58
CA ASP A 325 -28.26 2.05 22.52
C ASP A 325 -28.05 0.81 21.63
N ALA A 326 -26.82 0.60 21.12
CA ALA A 326 -26.46 -0.53 20.28
C ALA A 326 -26.17 -1.80 21.10
N PRO A 327 -26.43 -3.01 20.57
CA PRO A 327 -26.14 -4.26 21.27
C PRO A 327 -24.64 -4.45 21.46
N VAL A 328 -24.18 -4.54 22.72
CA VAL A 328 -22.78 -4.83 23.06
C VAL A 328 -22.44 -6.27 22.62
N PRO A 329 -21.39 -6.47 21.81
CA PRO A 329 -20.95 -7.81 21.40
C PRO A 329 -20.58 -8.68 22.62
N PRO A 330 -20.97 -9.96 22.65
CA PRO A 330 -20.49 -10.87 23.69
C PRO A 330 -18.97 -11.03 23.56
N ALA A 331 -18.28 -11.04 24.70
CA ALA A 331 -16.91 -11.54 24.75
C ALA A 331 -16.90 -13.08 24.58
N PRO A 332 -15.76 -13.68 24.20
CA PRO A 332 -15.55 -15.13 24.27
C PRO A 332 -15.92 -15.73 25.63
N GLU A 333 -16.28 -17.02 25.66
CA GLU A 333 -16.71 -17.68 26.89
C GLU A 333 -15.63 -17.62 27.99
N GLY A 334 -16.03 -17.25 29.21
CA GLY A 334 -15.14 -17.03 30.35
C GLY A 334 -14.44 -15.67 30.40
N HIS A 335 -14.48 -14.88 29.32
CA HIS A 335 -13.79 -13.59 29.20
C HIS A 335 -14.72 -12.36 29.29
N LYS A 336 -14.13 -11.16 29.34
CA LYS A 336 -14.80 -9.86 29.29
C LYS A 336 -13.97 -8.82 28.54
N TRP A 337 -14.63 -7.82 27.95
CA TRP A 337 -13.96 -6.65 27.36
C TRP A 337 -13.29 -5.78 28.43
N ALA A 338 -12.23 -5.05 28.05
CA ALA A 338 -11.53 -4.10 28.92
C ALA A 338 -12.41 -2.91 29.30
N GLU A 339 -13.05 -2.31 28.30
CA GLU A 339 -13.94 -1.15 28.40
C GLU A 339 -14.94 -1.19 27.23
N VAL A 340 -16.15 -0.65 27.42
CA VAL A 340 -17.08 -0.35 26.34
C VAL A 340 -17.32 1.17 26.35
N ARG A 341 -17.03 1.80 25.20
CA ARG A 341 -17.10 3.25 25.00
C ARG A 341 -18.21 3.61 24.01
N HIS A 342 -18.69 4.84 24.12
CA HIS A 342 -19.71 5.44 23.27
C HIS A 342 -19.28 6.84 22.80
N ASP A 343 -18.08 6.92 22.22
CA ASP A 343 -17.46 8.15 21.72
C ASP A 343 -17.70 8.28 20.21
N ASN A 344 -18.59 9.21 19.85
CA ASN A 344 -18.96 9.48 18.47
C ASN A 344 -18.12 10.57 17.79
N THR A 345 -17.08 11.08 18.45
CA THR A 345 -16.10 11.99 17.84
C THR A 345 -15.00 11.24 17.08
N VAL A 346 -14.91 9.92 17.26
CA VAL A 346 -13.88 9.04 16.69
C VAL A 346 -14.44 8.00 15.72
N SER A 347 -13.58 7.51 14.81
CA SER A 347 -13.90 6.62 13.69
C SER A 347 -13.35 5.19 13.83
N TRP A 348 -13.00 4.77 15.04
CA TRP A 348 -12.56 3.40 15.36
C TRP A 348 -13.66 2.61 16.09
N LEU A 349 -13.69 1.30 15.84
CA LEU A 349 -14.70 0.36 16.35
C LEU A 349 -14.21 -0.41 17.58
N ALA A 350 -12.91 -0.69 17.62
CA ALA A 350 -12.24 -1.28 18.77
C ALA A 350 -10.79 -0.80 18.82
N MET A 351 -10.18 -0.78 20.00
CA MET A 351 -8.76 -0.49 20.19
C MET A 351 -8.13 -1.35 21.28
N TRP A 352 -6.82 -1.55 21.18
CA TRP A 352 -6.00 -2.18 22.21
C TRP A 352 -4.59 -1.58 22.19
N ARG A 353 -3.77 -1.87 23.20
CA ARG A 353 -2.35 -1.44 23.23
C ARG A 353 -1.45 -2.64 22.95
N GLU A 354 -0.56 -2.53 21.96
CA GLU A 354 0.40 -3.59 21.67
C GLU A 354 1.65 -3.49 22.56
N ASN A 355 2.25 -4.62 22.93
CA ASN A 355 3.22 -4.68 24.02
C ASN A 355 4.68 -4.36 23.63
N VAL A 356 5.00 -4.20 22.34
CA VAL A 356 6.39 -4.10 21.86
C VAL A 356 6.83 -2.65 21.69
N LEU A 357 5.99 -1.76 21.19
CA LEU A 357 6.24 -0.30 21.16
C LEU A 357 5.29 0.49 22.09
N ASN A 358 4.40 -0.20 22.82
CA ASN A 358 3.35 0.40 23.65
C ASN A 358 2.33 1.25 22.86
N ALA A 359 2.24 1.03 21.54
CA ALA A 359 1.41 1.79 20.62
C ALA A 359 -0.07 1.36 20.68
N VAL A 360 -0.98 2.27 20.31
CA VAL A 360 -2.42 1.95 20.22
C VAL A 360 -2.74 1.40 18.83
N LYS A 361 -3.38 0.23 18.81
CA LYS A 361 -3.95 -0.43 17.63
C LYS A 361 -5.45 -0.18 17.58
N TYR A 362 -6.00 -0.11 16.37
CA TYR A 362 -7.39 0.22 16.11
C TYR A 362 -8.00 -0.69 15.04
N VAL A 363 -9.20 -1.21 15.26
CA VAL A 363 -10.09 -1.66 14.17
C VAL A 363 -10.82 -0.44 13.61
N ARG A 364 -10.76 -0.26 12.28
CA ARG A 364 -11.41 0.85 11.57
C ARG A 364 -12.24 0.34 10.40
N PHE A 365 -13.15 1.19 9.91
CA PHE A 365 -13.90 0.96 8.68
C PHE A 365 -12.97 0.72 7.47
N ALA A 366 -13.46 -0.03 6.48
CA ALA A 366 -12.73 -0.34 5.25
C ALA A 366 -12.53 0.91 4.37
N ALA A 367 -11.58 0.85 3.44
CA ALA A 367 -11.16 2.01 2.64
C ALA A 367 -12.25 2.55 1.67
N ASN A 368 -13.25 1.73 1.35
CA ASN A 368 -14.43 2.05 0.55
C ASN A 368 -15.62 2.58 1.36
N SER A 369 -15.54 2.58 2.69
CA SER A 369 -16.61 3.10 3.56
C SER A 369 -16.79 4.62 3.44
N SER A 370 -17.97 5.13 3.77
CA SER A 370 -18.28 6.56 3.67
C SER A 370 -17.35 7.45 4.51
N LEU A 371 -17.05 7.07 5.76
CA LEU A 371 -16.16 7.87 6.63
C LEU A 371 -14.71 7.89 6.12
N LYS A 372 -14.19 6.77 5.62
CA LYS A 372 -12.83 6.73 5.06
C LYS A 372 -12.74 7.41 3.69
N GLY A 373 -13.75 7.25 2.85
CA GLY A 373 -13.88 7.99 1.59
C GLY A 373 -13.93 9.50 1.81
N MET A 374 -14.74 9.96 2.77
CA MET A 374 -14.89 11.39 3.08
C MET A 374 -13.61 12.00 3.67
N SER A 375 -12.86 11.24 4.48
CA SER A 375 -11.53 11.64 4.95
C SER A 375 -10.51 11.77 3.80
N ASP A 376 -10.48 10.80 2.87
CA ASP A 376 -9.61 10.81 1.70
C ASP A 376 -9.98 11.97 0.74
N TYR A 377 -11.28 12.25 0.56
CA TYR A 377 -11.79 13.43 -0.15
C TYR A 377 -11.34 14.74 0.49
N LYS A 378 -11.59 14.93 1.80
CA LYS A 378 -11.18 16.15 2.54
C LYS A 378 -9.67 16.38 2.48
N LYS A 379 -8.86 15.30 2.50
CA LYS A 379 -7.39 15.35 2.28
C LYS A 379 -7.02 15.92 0.90
N PHE A 380 -7.67 15.46 -0.17
CA PHE A 380 -7.39 15.97 -1.52
C PHE A 380 -7.94 17.39 -1.73
N GLU A 381 -9.10 17.74 -1.18
CA GLU A 381 -9.58 19.14 -1.21
C GLU A 381 -8.64 20.09 -0.47
N LYS A 382 -8.13 19.73 0.72
CA LYS A 382 -7.12 20.53 1.44
C LYS A 382 -5.82 20.69 0.65
N ALA A 383 -5.44 19.70 -0.15
CA ALA A 383 -4.31 19.79 -1.08
C ALA A 383 -4.61 20.69 -2.30
N ARG A 384 -5.85 20.71 -2.80
CA ARG A 384 -6.30 21.65 -3.85
C ARG A 384 -6.42 23.08 -3.33
N GLU A 385 -6.84 23.28 -2.09
CA GLU A 385 -6.88 24.60 -1.43
C GLU A 385 -5.48 25.23 -1.37
N LEU A 386 -4.44 24.45 -1.02
CA LEU A 386 -3.04 24.90 -1.00
C LEU A 386 -2.59 25.52 -2.34
N LYS A 387 -3.14 25.09 -3.49
CA LYS A 387 -2.85 25.67 -4.82
C LYS A 387 -3.07 27.19 -4.88
N TYR A 388 -4.02 27.72 -4.11
CA TYR A 388 -4.31 29.16 -4.06
C TYR A 388 -3.39 29.91 -3.08
N HIS A 389 -2.82 29.21 -2.10
CA HIS A 389 -1.95 29.79 -1.06
C HIS A 389 -0.45 29.62 -1.36
N ILE A 390 -0.06 28.61 -2.16
CA ILE A 390 1.34 28.19 -2.36
C ILE A 390 2.25 29.31 -2.89
N ALA A 391 1.75 30.20 -3.75
CA ALA A 391 2.51 31.34 -4.24
C ALA A 391 2.92 32.29 -3.10
N LYS A 392 2.02 32.51 -2.13
CA LYS A 392 2.30 33.34 -0.94
C LYS A 392 3.19 32.63 0.06
N VAL A 393 3.03 31.32 0.24
CA VAL A 393 3.96 30.49 1.05
C VAL A 393 5.39 30.61 0.53
N ARG A 394 5.56 30.56 -0.81
CA ARG A 394 6.86 30.69 -1.49
C ARG A 394 7.47 32.07 -1.33
N GLU A 395 6.72 33.13 -1.59
CA GLU A 395 7.16 34.52 -1.36
C GLU A 395 7.64 34.74 0.10
N ASP A 396 6.84 34.31 1.08
CA ASP A 396 7.17 34.49 2.49
C ASP A 396 8.41 33.70 2.91
N TYR A 397 8.55 32.43 2.51
CA TYR A 397 9.76 31.68 2.87
C TYR A 397 11.00 32.25 2.15
N GLU A 398 10.91 32.69 0.90
CA GLU A 398 12.04 33.26 0.17
C GLU A 398 12.55 34.56 0.80
N GLY A 399 11.64 35.39 1.34
CA GLY A 399 12.00 36.51 2.20
C GLY A 399 12.66 36.06 3.51
N MET A 400 12.04 35.12 4.23
CA MET A 400 12.53 34.60 5.52
C MET A 400 13.88 33.86 5.43
N LEU A 401 14.30 33.37 4.25
CA LEU A 401 15.64 32.82 4.03
C LEU A 401 16.77 33.83 4.36
N ARG A 402 16.48 35.14 4.40
CA ARG A 402 17.44 36.21 4.75
C ARG A 402 17.20 36.87 6.12
N ASP A 403 16.23 36.39 6.92
CA ASP A 403 15.82 36.97 8.20
C ASP A 403 17.00 37.18 9.18
N LYS A 404 16.87 38.07 10.16
CA LYS A 404 17.84 38.23 11.26
C LYS A 404 17.72 37.10 12.29
N LEU A 405 16.52 36.53 12.48
CA LEU A 405 16.26 35.46 13.44
C LEU A 405 16.61 34.08 12.84
N MET A 406 17.43 33.31 13.56
CA MET A 406 17.86 31.96 13.12
C MET A 406 16.67 31.02 12.91
N LEU A 407 15.68 31.06 13.80
CA LEU A 407 14.46 30.25 13.71
C LEU A 407 13.72 30.48 12.38
N ASN A 408 13.55 31.74 11.97
CA ASN A 408 12.88 32.08 10.72
C ASN A 408 13.65 31.55 9.50
N ARG A 409 14.98 31.56 9.51
CA ARG A 409 15.79 30.94 8.45
C ARG A 409 15.65 29.41 8.44
N GLN A 410 15.59 28.76 9.60
CA GLN A 410 15.41 27.31 9.70
C GLN A 410 14.02 26.90 9.20
N ILE A 411 12.96 27.57 9.68
CA ILE A 411 11.58 27.41 9.16
C ILE A 411 11.54 27.59 7.64
N ALA A 412 12.12 28.66 7.11
CA ALA A 412 12.12 28.94 5.68
C ALA A 412 12.88 27.88 4.87
N THR A 413 14.02 27.42 5.38
CA THR A 413 14.86 26.42 4.70
C THR A 413 14.20 25.04 4.75
N ALA A 414 13.61 24.63 5.88
CA ALA A 414 12.85 23.39 5.98
C ALA A 414 11.58 23.41 5.11
N THR A 415 10.87 24.55 5.07
CA THR A 415 9.71 24.74 4.16
C THR A 415 10.13 24.55 2.71
N TYR A 416 11.21 25.20 2.27
CA TYR A 416 11.77 25.01 0.93
C TYR A 416 12.10 23.53 0.63
N LEU A 417 12.69 22.80 1.58
CA LEU A 417 13.02 21.38 1.38
C LEU A 417 11.77 20.47 1.29
N ILE A 418 10.71 20.78 2.04
CA ILE A 418 9.44 20.05 2.00
C ILE A 418 8.67 20.37 0.71
N ASP A 419 8.67 21.63 0.28
CA ASP A 419 7.98 22.08 -0.93
C ASP A 419 8.69 21.64 -2.22
N ILE A 420 10.02 21.71 -2.29
CA ILE A 420 10.77 21.39 -3.52
C ILE A 420 11.14 19.90 -3.63
N PHE A 421 11.46 19.23 -2.51
CA PHE A 421 11.91 17.83 -2.52
C PHE A 421 10.93 16.84 -1.85
N ALA A 422 9.68 17.28 -1.60
CA ALA A 422 8.59 16.47 -1.04
C ALA A 422 8.94 15.70 0.26
N LEU A 423 9.91 16.21 1.03
CA LEU A 423 10.37 15.59 2.27
C LEU A 423 9.23 15.49 3.30
N ARG A 424 9.22 14.42 4.08
CA ARG A 424 8.36 14.30 5.26
C ARG A 424 8.93 15.18 6.39
N ALA A 425 8.07 15.73 7.25
CA ALA A 425 8.50 16.61 8.35
C ALA A 425 9.56 15.95 9.25
N GLY A 426 9.30 14.72 9.74
CA GLY A 426 10.21 14.00 10.64
C GLY A 426 10.19 14.58 12.06
N GLY A 427 9.49 13.91 12.96
CA GLY A 427 9.67 14.13 14.40
C GLY A 427 10.99 13.53 14.88
N GLU A 428 11.30 13.78 16.15
CA GLU A 428 12.34 13.04 16.86
C GLU A 428 11.95 11.57 17.02
N LYS A 429 12.95 10.71 17.24
CA LYS A 429 12.78 9.27 17.40
C LYS A 429 13.44 8.80 18.68
N SER A 430 12.80 7.84 19.35
CA SER A 430 13.31 7.24 20.58
C SER A 430 14.44 6.24 20.31
N GLU A 431 15.26 5.94 21.33
CA GLU A 431 16.30 4.89 21.25
C GLU A 431 15.71 3.47 21.06
N ASP A 432 14.39 3.32 21.13
CA ASP A 432 13.63 2.08 20.94
C ASP A 432 13.15 1.86 19.49
N GLU A 433 13.34 2.84 18.61
CA GLU A 433 12.93 2.83 17.21
C GLU A 433 14.13 2.69 16.26
N ALA A 434 13.87 2.39 14.98
CA ALA A 434 14.91 2.44 13.96
C ALA A 434 15.33 3.89 13.66
N ASP A 435 16.63 4.18 13.72
CA ASP A 435 17.18 5.50 13.40
C ASP A 435 16.83 5.92 11.96
N THR A 436 15.88 6.85 11.86
CA THR A 436 15.24 7.29 10.62
C THR A 436 14.79 8.74 10.79
N VAL A 437 14.92 9.56 9.74
CA VAL A 437 14.72 11.01 9.82
C VAL A 437 13.80 11.56 8.74
N GLY A 438 13.27 12.75 8.99
CA GLY A 438 12.68 13.63 7.99
C GLY A 438 13.37 14.99 7.99
N CYS A 439 12.73 16.00 7.41
CA CYS A 439 13.30 17.34 7.21
C CYS A 439 13.75 18.03 8.51
N CYS A 440 12.86 18.17 9.51
CA CYS A 440 13.17 18.80 10.79
C CYS A 440 14.25 18.01 11.55
N SER A 441 14.12 16.68 11.60
CA SER A 441 15.06 15.77 12.28
C SER A 441 16.33 15.43 11.48
N LEU A 442 16.65 16.15 10.39
CA LEU A 442 17.95 16.03 9.73
C LEU A 442 19.08 16.36 10.71
N ARG A 443 20.21 15.65 10.58
CA ARG A 443 21.42 15.81 11.39
C ARG A 443 22.59 16.26 10.52
N TYR A 444 23.68 16.66 11.15
CA TYR A 444 24.88 17.16 10.47
C TYR A 444 25.38 16.22 9.38
N GLU A 445 25.46 14.93 9.64
CA GLU A 445 26.00 13.91 8.73
C GLU A 445 25.10 13.65 7.50
N HIS A 446 23.80 13.91 7.59
CA HIS A 446 22.82 13.62 6.55
C HIS A 446 22.88 14.53 5.31
N ILE A 447 23.69 15.60 5.36
CA ILE A 447 23.93 16.48 4.21
C ILE A 447 25.40 16.83 4.00
N THR A 448 25.88 16.67 2.76
CA THR A 448 27.18 17.18 2.30
C THR A 448 26.99 18.38 1.39
N LEU A 449 27.83 19.40 1.55
CA LEU A 449 27.72 20.68 0.85
C LEU A 449 28.91 20.88 -0.10
N SER A 450 28.67 20.75 -1.40
CA SER A 450 29.65 20.99 -2.45
C SER A 450 29.44 22.37 -3.09
N PRO A 451 30.39 23.31 -3.00
CA PRO A 451 30.26 24.63 -3.62
C PRO A 451 30.11 24.54 -5.16
N PRO A 452 29.35 25.45 -5.80
CA PRO A 452 28.76 26.66 -5.23
C PRO A 452 27.38 26.48 -4.58
N THR A 453 26.60 25.46 -4.99
CA THR A 453 25.17 25.32 -4.69
C THR A 453 24.69 23.87 -4.53
N THR A 454 25.58 22.88 -4.63
CA THR A 454 25.19 21.46 -4.66
C THR A 454 25.09 20.88 -3.26
N VAL A 455 23.95 20.26 -2.97
CA VAL A 455 23.68 19.54 -1.72
C VAL A 455 23.49 18.07 -2.04
N VAL A 456 24.28 17.21 -1.40
CA VAL A 456 24.06 15.76 -1.38
C VAL A 456 23.31 15.44 -0.10
N PHE A 457 22.09 14.94 -0.24
CA PHE A 457 21.32 14.32 0.85
C PHE A 457 21.64 12.82 0.87
N ASP A 458 21.95 12.28 2.04
CA ASP A 458 22.12 10.84 2.25
C ASP A 458 21.68 10.44 3.66
N PHE A 459 20.49 9.85 3.78
CA PHE A 459 19.91 9.44 5.06
C PHE A 459 18.88 8.31 4.91
N LEU A 460 18.50 7.67 6.03
CA LEU A 460 17.40 6.70 6.06
C LEU A 460 16.09 7.42 6.45
N GLY A 461 15.09 7.35 5.58
CA GLY A 461 13.75 7.91 5.81
C GLY A 461 12.80 6.90 6.47
N LYS A 462 11.48 7.17 6.39
CA LYS A 462 10.44 6.21 6.81
C LYS A 462 10.69 4.82 6.22
N ASP A 463 10.42 3.78 7.01
CA ASP A 463 10.64 2.37 6.67
C ASP A 463 12.12 2.01 6.43
N SER A 464 13.05 2.87 6.89
CA SER A 464 14.49 2.81 6.64
C SER A 464 14.89 2.82 5.16
N ILE A 465 14.02 3.33 4.28
CA ILE A 465 14.33 3.52 2.85
C ILE A 465 15.33 4.67 2.72
N ARG A 466 16.45 4.43 2.01
CA ARG A 466 17.48 5.44 1.77
C ARG A 466 16.95 6.57 0.89
N PHE A 467 17.13 7.80 1.33
CA PHE A 467 17.00 8.99 0.51
C PHE A 467 18.40 9.43 0.11
N TYR A 468 18.78 9.19 -1.14
CA TYR A 468 20.02 9.67 -1.73
C TYR A 468 19.69 10.58 -2.92
N GLN A 469 20.08 11.85 -2.85
CA GLN A 469 19.91 12.80 -3.96
C GLN A 469 21.04 13.84 -3.95
N GLU A 470 21.68 14.04 -5.11
CA GLU A 470 22.56 15.18 -5.36
C GLU A 470 21.80 16.24 -6.17
N VAL A 471 21.59 17.41 -5.57
CA VAL A 471 20.71 18.46 -6.13
C VAL A 471 21.33 19.85 -5.99
N GLN A 472 21.08 20.72 -6.95
CA GLN A 472 21.39 22.14 -6.82
C GLN A 472 20.26 22.86 -6.07
N VAL A 473 20.60 23.62 -5.03
CA VAL A 473 19.63 24.43 -4.27
C VAL A 473 19.83 25.92 -4.51
N ALA A 474 18.83 26.73 -4.19
CA ALA A 474 18.93 28.18 -4.29
C ALA A 474 20.18 28.72 -3.52
N PRO A 475 20.94 29.70 -4.05
CA PRO A 475 22.19 30.13 -3.41
C PRO A 475 22.07 30.64 -1.97
N GLN A 476 20.89 31.12 -1.56
CA GLN A 476 20.62 31.49 -0.16
C GLN A 476 20.37 30.26 0.73
N VAL A 477 19.73 29.21 0.20
CA VAL A 477 19.55 27.93 0.91
C VAL A 477 20.91 27.28 1.16
N PHE A 478 21.80 27.21 0.16
CA PHE A 478 23.15 26.67 0.36
C PHE A 478 23.94 27.45 1.44
N LYS A 479 23.86 28.80 1.42
CA LYS A 479 24.45 29.65 2.47
C LYS A 479 23.85 29.40 3.85
N ASN A 480 22.54 29.18 3.94
CA ASN A 480 21.86 28.86 5.20
C ASN A 480 22.26 27.48 5.72
N LEU A 481 22.27 26.43 4.88
CA LEU A 481 22.74 25.09 5.27
C LEU A 481 24.20 25.11 5.75
N LYS A 482 25.07 25.89 5.08
CA LYS A 482 26.46 26.09 5.52
C LYS A 482 26.56 26.82 6.87
N LEU A 483 25.62 27.71 7.18
CA LEU A 483 25.51 28.37 8.48
C LEU A 483 24.96 27.43 9.56
N PHE A 484 23.99 26.57 9.22
CA PHE A 484 23.39 25.60 10.14
C PHE A 484 24.33 24.43 10.49
N LYS A 485 25.34 24.16 9.64
CA LYS A 485 26.48 23.26 9.90
C LYS A 485 27.71 23.96 10.51
N LYS A 486 27.61 25.23 10.95
CA LYS A 486 28.78 25.92 11.55
C LYS A 486 29.12 25.32 12.91
N ALA A 487 30.43 25.27 13.22
CA ALA A 487 30.95 24.93 14.54
C ALA A 487 30.21 25.71 15.68
N PRO A 488 29.92 25.07 16.82
CA PRO A 488 30.52 23.82 17.30
C PRO A 488 29.96 22.51 16.74
N LYS A 489 28.90 22.53 15.91
CA LYS A 489 28.21 21.31 15.47
C LYS A 489 29.11 20.30 14.71
N GLY A 490 28.87 19.02 14.95
CA GLY A 490 29.45 17.87 14.25
C GLY A 490 28.44 16.72 14.07
N PRO A 491 28.88 15.51 13.67
CA PRO A 491 28.01 14.35 13.49
C PRO A 491 27.19 14.02 14.75
N GLY A 492 25.92 13.71 14.58
CA GLY A 492 24.94 13.53 15.65
C GLY A 492 24.14 14.79 16.00
N ASP A 493 24.68 16.00 15.77
CA ASP A 493 23.93 17.24 16.04
C ASP A 493 22.80 17.47 15.02
N GLN A 494 21.66 17.96 15.50
CA GLN A 494 20.55 18.38 14.65
C GLN A 494 20.97 19.50 13.70
N LEU A 495 20.59 19.38 12.42
CA LEU A 495 20.77 20.44 11.43
C LEU A 495 19.93 21.67 11.78
N PHE A 496 18.67 21.45 12.17
CA PHE A 496 17.72 22.50 12.55
C PHE A 496 17.51 22.53 14.07
N ASP A 497 18.53 23.00 14.81
CA ASP A 497 18.62 23.04 16.29
C ASP A 497 17.51 23.81 17.05
N ARG A 498 16.47 24.29 16.35
CA ARG A 498 15.39 25.14 16.88
C ARG A 498 14.02 24.82 16.26
N LEU A 499 13.91 23.73 15.50
CA LEU A 499 12.73 23.45 14.68
C LEU A 499 12.28 21.99 14.77
N ASP A 500 11.18 21.78 15.47
CA ASP A 500 10.38 20.57 15.43
C ASP A 500 9.19 20.69 14.42
N PRO A 501 8.48 19.59 14.12
CA PRO A 501 7.30 19.62 13.26
C PRO A 501 6.10 20.42 13.81
N SER A 502 5.97 20.62 15.13
CA SER A 502 4.86 21.39 15.72
C SER A 502 5.04 22.89 15.46
N ILE A 503 6.23 23.44 15.70
CA ILE A 503 6.59 24.81 15.31
C ILE A 503 6.35 25.03 13.80
N LEU A 504 6.74 24.06 12.97
CA LEU A 504 6.58 24.15 11.52
C LEU A 504 5.10 24.10 11.08
N ASN A 505 4.32 23.13 11.57
CA ASN A 505 2.89 23.02 11.28
C ASN A 505 2.11 24.24 11.81
N LYS A 506 2.49 24.80 12.95
CA LYS A 506 1.91 26.04 13.49
C LYS A 506 2.16 27.25 12.60
N ARG A 507 3.33 27.35 11.94
CA ARG A 507 3.55 28.35 10.87
C ARG A 507 2.69 28.04 9.65
N PHE A 508 2.57 26.79 9.23
CA PHE A 508 1.76 26.40 8.08
C PHE A 508 0.26 26.71 8.26
N HIS A 509 -0.32 26.40 9.43
CA HIS A 509 -1.71 26.71 9.75
C HIS A 509 -2.01 28.22 9.63
N SER A 510 -1.01 29.11 9.84
CA SER A 510 -1.18 30.55 9.66
C SER A 510 -1.30 31.03 8.21
N TYR A 511 -0.99 30.19 7.22
CA TYR A 511 -1.22 30.47 5.80
C TYR A 511 -2.58 29.97 5.32
N MET A 512 -3.05 28.84 5.86
CA MET A 512 -4.29 28.17 5.49
C MET A 512 -4.71 27.21 6.63
N PRO A 513 -5.94 27.29 7.17
CA PRO A 513 -6.38 26.43 8.27
C PRO A 513 -6.27 24.94 7.94
N GLY A 514 -5.65 24.17 8.83
CA GLY A 514 -5.39 22.74 8.63
C GLY A 514 -4.23 22.42 7.67
N LEU A 515 -3.44 23.40 7.23
CA LEU A 515 -2.22 23.13 6.46
C LEU A 515 -1.14 22.54 7.37
N THR A 516 -0.63 21.36 6.99
CA THR A 516 0.51 20.69 7.62
C THR A 516 1.53 20.27 6.57
N ALA A 517 2.73 19.87 7.01
CA ALA A 517 3.78 19.35 6.12
C ALA A 517 3.32 18.16 5.24
N LYS A 518 2.31 17.38 5.70
CA LYS A 518 1.74 16.26 4.93
C LYS A 518 1.07 16.75 3.64
N VAL A 519 0.38 17.89 3.69
CA VAL A 519 -0.42 18.44 2.59
C VAL A 519 0.45 18.84 1.40
N PHE A 520 1.63 19.42 1.62
CA PHE A 520 2.60 19.75 0.56
C PHE A 520 2.96 18.53 -0.29
N ARG A 521 3.13 17.36 0.34
CA ARG A 521 3.47 16.12 -0.36
C ARG A 521 2.33 15.62 -1.24
N THR A 522 1.08 15.70 -0.78
CA THR A 522 -0.12 15.37 -1.56
C THR A 522 -0.36 16.38 -2.69
N TYR A 523 -0.19 17.68 -2.41
CA TYR A 523 -0.28 18.74 -3.41
C TYR A 523 0.75 18.54 -4.53
N ASN A 524 2.04 18.37 -4.18
CA ASN A 524 3.10 18.19 -5.16
C ASN A 524 2.92 16.89 -5.94
N ALA A 525 2.57 15.78 -5.30
CA ALA A 525 2.30 14.51 -5.99
C ALA A 525 1.15 14.63 -7.01
N SER A 526 0.04 15.24 -6.62
CA SER A 526 -1.13 15.43 -7.50
C SER A 526 -0.84 16.48 -8.60
N LYS A 527 -0.16 17.58 -8.27
CA LYS A 527 0.20 18.62 -9.25
C LYS A 527 1.19 18.10 -10.28
N THR A 528 2.23 17.38 -9.87
CA THR A 528 3.15 16.70 -10.79
C THR A 528 2.41 15.67 -11.64
N MET A 529 1.44 14.93 -11.09
CA MET A 529 0.63 14.02 -11.92
C MET A 529 -0.16 14.77 -12.98
N GLN A 530 -0.88 15.84 -12.64
CA GLN A 530 -1.58 16.70 -13.61
C GLN A 530 -0.63 17.23 -14.70
N ASP A 531 0.55 17.73 -14.31
CA ASP A 531 1.53 18.30 -15.24
C ASP A 531 2.16 17.24 -16.16
N GLN A 532 2.34 16.01 -15.69
CA GLN A 532 2.79 14.89 -16.53
C GLN A 532 1.67 14.39 -17.45
N LEU A 533 0.41 14.34 -17.00
CA LEU A 533 -0.74 13.95 -17.81
C LEU A 533 -1.03 14.96 -18.93
N ASP A 534 -0.81 16.25 -18.69
CA ASP A 534 -0.96 17.31 -19.71
C ASP A 534 0.05 17.20 -20.85
N LEU A 535 1.20 16.52 -20.64
CA LEU A 535 2.23 16.28 -21.65
C LEU A 535 1.97 15.01 -22.51
N ILE A 536 0.94 14.22 -22.20
CA ILE A 536 0.63 12.98 -22.93
C ILE A 536 -0.15 13.30 -24.21
N PRO A 537 0.38 13.01 -25.42
CA PRO A 537 -0.40 13.10 -26.65
C PRO A 537 -1.44 11.97 -26.70
N ASN A 538 -2.68 12.28 -27.11
CA ASN A 538 -3.80 11.33 -27.15
C ASN A 538 -3.74 10.41 -28.39
N GLU A 539 -2.64 9.69 -28.47
CA GLU A 539 -2.23 8.88 -29.61
C GLU A 539 -1.75 7.50 -29.13
N GLY A 540 -1.86 6.51 -30.02
CA GLY A 540 -1.53 5.13 -29.74
C GLY A 540 -2.66 4.34 -29.07
N THR A 541 -2.40 3.05 -28.90
CA THR A 541 -3.30 2.07 -28.28
C THR A 541 -3.55 2.35 -26.79
N PRO A 542 -4.62 1.80 -26.20
CA PRO A 542 -4.83 1.85 -24.74
C PRO A 542 -3.64 1.29 -23.94
N ALA A 543 -2.90 0.31 -24.47
CA ALA A 543 -1.71 -0.24 -23.81
C ALA A 543 -0.57 0.79 -23.74
N GLU A 544 -0.26 1.46 -24.86
CA GLU A 544 0.73 2.54 -24.91
C GLU A 544 0.34 3.72 -24.02
N LYS A 545 -0.96 4.08 -24.01
CA LYS A 545 -1.52 5.11 -23.13
C LYS A 545 -1.33 4.74 -21.65
N VAL A 546 -1.58 3.49 -21.24
CA VAL A 546 -1.32 3.00 -19.88
C VAL A 546 0.18 3.07 -19.53
N THR A 547 1.10 2.76 -20.45
CA THR A 547 2.54 2.94 -20.19
C THR A 547 2.92 4.42 -20.03
N LYS A 548 2.34 5.33 -20.82
CA LYS A 548 2.52 6.79 -20.63
C LYS A 548 2.01 7.25 -19.25
N PHE A 549 0.88 6.70 -18.77
CA PHE A 549 0.38 6.93 -17.40
C PHE A 549 1.30 6.37 -16.32
N ASN A 550 1.84 5.15 -16.50
CA ASN A 550 2.79 4.55 -15.56
C ASN A 550 4.08 5.38 -15.47
N ALA A 551 4.58 5.92 -16.58
CA ALA A 551 5.71 6.86 -16.59
C ALA A 551 5.39 8.16 -15.82
N ALA A 552 4.20 8.76 -16.03
CA ALA A 552 3.75 9.93 -15.26
C ALA A 552 3.73 9.67 -13.74
N ASN A 553 3.17 8.52 -13.32
CA ASN A 553 3.17 8.09 -11.92
C ASN A 553 4.59 7.75 -11.42
N ARG A 554 5.50 7.28 -12.28
CA ARG A 554 6.92 7.05 -11.93
C ARG A 554 7.61 8.36 -11.56
N THR A 555 7.39 9.43 -12.30
CA THR A 555 7.89 10.78 -11.95
C THR A 555 7.42 11.21 -10.56
N VAL A 556 6.13 10.98 -10.23
CA VAL A 556 5.56 11.26 -8.89
C VAL A 556 6.16 10.36 -7.80
N ALA A 557 6.36 9.08 -8.09
CA ALA A 557 6.95 8.13 -7.16
C ALA A 557 8.43 8.45 -6.86
N ILE A 558 9.20 8.89 -7.87
CA ILE A 558 10.58 9.36 -7.73
C ILE A 558 10.63 10.64 -6.88
N LEU A 559 9.79 11.64 -7.18
CA LEU A 559 9.65 12.86 -6.36
C LEU A 559 9.35 12.54 -4.89
N CYS A 560 8.51 11.54 -4.65
CA CYS A 560 8.16 11.08 -3.30
C CYS A 560 9.22 10.17 -2.64
N ASN A 561 10.27 9.75 -3.34
CA ASN A 561 11.19 8.67 -2.97
C ASN A 561 10.47 7.36 -2.55
N HIS A 562 9.46 6.94 -3.34
CA HIS A 562 8.77 5.66 -3.19
C HIS A 562 9.56 4.53 -3.86
N GLN A 563 10.70 4.18 -3.29
CA GLN A 563 11.53 3.05 -3.74
C GLN A 563 10.96 1.70 -3.28
N ARG A 564 11.41 0.62 -3.91
CA ARG A 564 11.35 -0.77 -3.44
C ARG A 564 12.62 -1.49 -3.88
N THR A 565 12.98 -2.58 -3.20
CA THR A 565 14.00 -3.51 -3.70
C THR A 565 13.51 -4.23 -4.96
N VAL A 566 14.42 -4.50 -5.89
CA VAL A 566 14.16 -5.45 -6.99
C VAL A 566 13.77 -6.80 -6.40
N ALA A 567 12.67 -7.39 -6.86
CA ALA A 567 12.16 -8.64 -6.30
C ALA A 567 13.09 -9.82 -6.63
N LYS A 568 13.25 -10.77 -5.69
CA LYS A 568 14.16 -11.95 -5.81
C LYS A 568 13.91 -12.84 -7.05
N GLY A 569 12.79 -12.67 -7.76
CA GLY A 569 12.45 -13.36 -9.01
C GLY A 569 12.29 -12.45 -10.24
N HIS A 570 12.72 -11.18 -10.18
CA HIS A 570 12.54 -10.20 -11.28
C HIS A 570 13.24 -10.66 -12.56
N ASP A 571 14.54 -10.96 -12.49
CA ASP A 571 15.38 -11.33 -13.63
C ASP A 571 14.84 -12.56 -14.36
N ALA A 572 14.50 -13.62 -13.62
CA ALA A 572 13.88 -14.83 -14.16
C ALA A 572 12.48 -14.58 -14.77
N ALA A 573 11.82 -13.47 -14.41
CA ALA A 573 10.58 -13.00 -15.01
C ALA A 573 10.79 -11.92 -16.09
N MET A 574 12.00 -11.41 -16.29
CA MET A 574 12.40 -10.58 -17.43
C MET A 574 12.92 -11.45 -18.57
N GLN A 575 13.74 -12.46 -18.25
CA GLN A 575 14.19 -13.50 -19.18
C GLN A 575 12.99 -14.17 -19.87
N LYS A 576 11.97 -14.60 -19.13
CA LYS A 576 10.73 -15.17 -19.71
C LYS A 576 9.97 -14.24 -20.66
N ILE A 577 10.15 -12.92 -20.56
CA ILE A 577 9.55 -11.96 -21.51
C ILE A 577 10.46 -11.83 -22.74
N HIS A 578 11.78 -11.77 -22.53
CA HIS A 578 12.79 -11.76 -23.59
C HIS A 578 12.77 -13.03 -24.46
N ASP A 579 12.66 -14.22 -23.86
CA ASP A 579 12.56 -15.50 -24.56
C ASP A 579 11.28 -15.57 -25.41
N LYS A 580 10.17 -15.01 -24.89
CA LYS A 580 8.90 -14.88 -25.60
C LYS A 580 8.99 -13.87 -26.76
N LEU A 581 9.78 -12.81 -26.62
CA LEU A 581 10.09 -11.88 -27.72
C LEU A 581 10.95 -12.55 -28.80
N LYS A 582 12.02 -13.28 -28.43
CA LYS A 582 12.79 -14.14 -29.35
C LYS A 582 11.87 -15.09 -30.12
N GLU A 583 10.97 -15.78 -29.43
CA GLU A 583 10.01 -16.71 -30.03
C GLU A 583 9.05 -16.02 -31.03
N MET A 584 8.53 -14.84 -30.70
CA MET A 584 7.69 -14.06 -31.61
C MET A 584 8.47 -13.52 -32.82
N LEU A 585 9.72 -13.09 -32.64
CA LEU A 585 10.61 -12.67 -33.72
C LEU A 585 10.92 -13.85 -34.66
N TRP A 586 11.21 -15.02 -34.12
CA TRP A 586 11.33 -16.26 -34.91
C TRP A 586 10.06 -16.58 -35.69
N GLN A 587 8.87 -16.49 -35.06
CA GLN A 587 7.60 -16.71 -35.76
C GLN A 587 7.39 -15.68 -36.90
N LYS A 588 7.70 -14.40 -36.68
CA LYS A 588 7.68 -13.35 -37.72
C LYS A 588 8.59 -13.72 -38.89
N ILE A 589 9.85 -14.07 -38.60
CA ILE A 589 10.84 -14.48 -39.60
C ILE A 589 10.38 -15.75 -40.35
N ARG A 590 9.80 -16.75 -39.66
CA ARG A 590 9.25 -17.96 -40.27
C ARG A 590 8.15 -17.63 -41.28
N LEU A 591 7.21 -16.74 -40.95
CA LEU A 591 6.15 -16.31 -41.87
C LEU A 591 6.73 -15.52 -43.06
N LYS A 592 7.66 -14.58 -42.84
CA LYS A 592 8.36 -13.86 -43.92
C LYS A 592 9.15 -14.82 -44.84
N LYS A 593 9.80 -15.87 -44.29
CA LYS A 593 10.41 -16.98 -45.05
C LYS A 593 9.37 -17.80 -45.83
N MET A 594 8.16 -18.02 -45.32
CA MET A 594 7.07 -18.68 -46.07
C MET A 594 6.57 -17.84 -47.24
N MET A 595 6.39 -16.52 -47.08
CA MET A 595 5.96 -15.62 -48.15
C MET A 595 6.90 -15.68 -49.37
N LEU A 596 8.22 -15.72 -49.13
CA LEU A 596 9.23 -15.81 -50.20
C LEU A 596 9.29 -17.17 -50.90
N GLN A 597 8.66 -18.21 -50.36
CA GLN A 597 8.45 -19.47 -51.09
C GLN A 597 7.25 -19.40 -52.03
N ILE A 598 6.26 -18.53 -51.74
CA ILE A 598 5.06 -18.34 -52.55
C ILE A 598 5.30 -17.35 -53.70
N ASP A 599 5.78 -16.13 -53.42
CA ASP A 599 6.29 -15.19 -54.45
C ASP A 599 7.70 -14.71 -54.11
N LYS A 600 8.68 -15.27 -54.83
CA LYS A 600 10.11 -14.90 -54.74
C LYS A 600 10.39 -13.45 -55.12
N ASN A 601 9.50 -12.80 -55.87
CA ASN A 601 9.66 -11.40 -56.26
C ASN A 601 9.36 -10.43 -55.11
N LEU A 602 8.73 -10.87 -54.01
CA LEU A 602 8.43 -10.00 -52.87
C LEU A 602 9.69 -9.36 -52.26
N LYS A 603 10.81 -10.09 -52.12
CA LYS A 603 12.10 -9.51 -51.65
C LYS A 603 12.69 -8.47 -52.61
N LYS A 604 12.27 -8.44 -53.89
CA LYS A 604 12.61 -7.37 -54.85
C LYS A 604 11.62 -6.21 -54.83
N LYS A 605 10.35 -6.46 -54.49
CA LYS A 605 9.25 -5.46 -54.46
C LYS A 605 9.21 -4.66 -53.15
N LYS A 606 9.58 -5.28 -52.02
CA LYS A 606 9.54 -4.72 -50.66
C LYS A 606 10.84 -5.05 -49.89
N PRO A 607 12.03 -4.57 -50.29
CA PRO A 607 13.30 -5.02 -49.70
C PRO A 607 13.37 -4.84 -48.17
N GLU A 608 13.03 -3.66 -47.67
CA GLU A 608 13.02 -3.28 -46.23
C GLU A 608 12.18 -4.25 -45.37
N TYR A 609 11.01 -4.66 -45.87
CA TYR A 609 10.12 -5.60 -45.15
C TYR A 609 10.75 -6.98 -44.91
N PHE A 610 11.79 -7.35 -45.68
CA PHE A 610 12.55 -8.61 -45.60
C PHE A 610 14.02 -8.43 -45.18
N GLU A 611 14.38 -7.26 -44.62
CA GLU A 611 15.71 -6.99 -44.07
C GLU A 611 15.98 -7.88 -42.85
N GLU A 612 15.00 -7.93 -41.92
CA GLU A 612 15.00 -8.69 -40.65
C GLU A 612 15.14 -10.22 -40.77
N LEU A 613 15.30 -10.77 -41.98
CA LEU A 613 15.36 -12.22 -42.22
C LEU A 613 16.62 -12.90 -41.67
N GLU A 614 17.64 -12.12 -41.35
CA GLU A 614 18.98 -12.55 -40.94
C GLU A 614 19.32 -12.13 -39.49
N ASP A 615 18.40 -11.44 -38.79
CA ASP A 615 18.52 -10.95 -37.39
C ASP A 615 18.67 -12.05 -36.34
N LEU A 616 18.36 -13.30 -36.70
CA LEU A 616 18.27 -14.43 -35.78
C LEU A 616 19.24 -15.53 -36.21
N SER A 617 20.17 -15.91 -35.33
CA SER A 617 21.16 -16.93 -35.66
C SER A 617 20.54 -18.33 -35.76
N LYS A 618 21.29 -19.27 -36.37
CA LYS A 618 20.90 -20.69 -36.39
C LYS A 618 20.93 -21.33 -35.00
N GLU A 619 21.69 -20.76 -34.07
CA GLU A 619 21.81 -21.23 -32.70
C GLU A 619 20.59 -20.78 -31.88
N ASP A 620 20.18 -19.52 -32.03
CA ASP A 620 18.89 -19.00 -31.51
C ASP A 620 17.70 -19.79 -32.07
N GLU A 621 17.65 -20.07 -33.38
CA GLU A 621 16.57 -20.83 -33.99
C GLU A 621 16.45 -22.24 -33.38
N LEU A 622 17.58 -22.92 -33.14
CA LEU A 622 17.61 -24.24 -32.49
C LEU A 622 17.25 -24.19 -30.99
N GLU A 623 17.68 -23.15 -30.27
CA GLU A 623 17.30 -22.93 -28.87
C GLU A 623 15.79 -22.71 -28.73
N ILE A 624 15.22 -21.82 -29.55
CA ILE A 624 13.77 -21.53 -29.59
C ILE A 624 12.98 -22.79 -29.95
N HIS A 625 13.42 -23.57 -30.94
CA HIS A 625 12.79 -24.85 -31.29
C HIS A 625 12.75 -25.81 -30.10
N LYS A 626 13.85 -25.96 -29.37
CA LYS A 626 13.91 -26.81 -28.17
C LYS A 626 12.93 -26.33 -27.10
N VAL A 627 12.98 -25.05 -26.74
CA VAL A 627 12.14 -24.46 -25.69
C VAL A 627 10.64 -24.54 -26.02
N VAL A 628 10.26 -24.34 -27.29
CA VAL A 628 8.85 -24.46 -27.74
C VAL A 628 8.38 -25.91 -27.68
N ILE A 629 9.20 -26.87 -28.11
CA ILE A 629 8.86 -28.31 -28.08
C ILE A 629 8.76 -28.83 -26.63
N GLU A 630 9.70 -28.48 -25.76
CA GLU A 630 9.64 -28.82 -24.34
C GLU A 630 8.37 -28.24 -23.69
N ARG A 631 8.06 -26.96 -23.94
CA ARG A 631 6.85 -26.29 -23.41
C ARG A 631 5.55 -26.93 -23.90
N GLU A 632 5.48 -27.40 -25.16
CA GLU A 632 4.28 -28.08 -25.67
C GLU A 632 4.13 -29.51 -25.09
N ARG A 633 5.22 -30.27 -24.90
CA ARG A 633 5.15 -31.57 -24.18
C ARG A 633 4.60 -31.37 -22.75
N ASP A 634 5.24 -30.45 -22.02
CA ASP A 634 4.93 -30.04 -20.66
C ASP A 634 3.45 -29.60 -20.51
N LYS A 635 2.92 -28.93 -21.53
CA LYS A 635 1.50 -28.51 -21.64
C LYS A 635 0.54 -29.65 -21.93
N GLN A 636 0.90 -30.65 -22.75
CA GLN A 636 0.05 -31.84 -22.95
C GLN A 636 -0.02 -32.69 -21.68
N GLU A 637 1.10 -32.89 -20.98
CA GLU A 637 1.15 -33.62 -19.72
C GLU A 637 0.36 -32.92 -18.62
N LYS A 638 0.53 -31.61 -18.45
CA LYS A 638 -0.22 -30.81 -17.45
C LYS A 638 -1.71 -30.73 -17.79
N LYS A 639 -2.09 -30.68 -19.07
CA LYS A 639 -3.48 -30.80 -19.49
C LYS A 639 -4.05 -32.18 -19.12
N PHE A 640 -3.39 -33.27 -19.52
CA PHE A 640 -3.85 -34.63 -19.25
C PHE A 640 -4.02 -34.89 -17.74
N LYS A 641 -3.05 -34.46 -16.92
CA LYS A 641 -3.14 -34.57 -15.45
C LYS A 641 -4.34 -33.81 -14.89
N ARG A 642 -4.50 -32.53 -15.25
CA ARG A 642 -5.61 -31.67 -14.77
C ARG A 642 -6.98 -32.14 -15.24
N ASP A 643 -7.09 -32.59 -16.48
CA ASP A 643 -8.36 -33.03 -17.06
C ASP A 643 -8.76 -34.40 -16.46
N ASN A 644 -7.79 -35.23 -16.03
CA ASN A 644 -8.04 -36.41 -15.20
C ASN A 644 -8.38 -36.09 -13.74
N GLU A 645 -7.72 -35.11 -13.12
CA GLU A 645 -8.08 -34.63 -11.77
C GLU A 645 -9.55 -34.16 -11.73
N LYS A 646 -9.99 -33.39 -12.73
CA LYS A 646 -11.39 -32.99 -12.88
C LYS A 646 -12.34 -34.17 -13.06
N ARG A 647 -12.00 -35.14 -13.91
CA ARG A 647 -12.81 -36.36 -14.10
C ARG A 647 -12.94 -37.15 -12.80
N GLN A 648 -11.86 -37.25 -12.03
CA GLN A 648 -11.87 -37.89 -10.71
C GLN A 648 -12.77 -37.16 -9.71
N GLU A 649 -12.75 -35.82 -9.67
CA GLU A 649 -13.68 -35.02 -8.84
C GLU A 649 -15.15 -35.20 -9.27
N ASN A 650 -15.41 -35.26 -10.58
CA ASN A 650 -16.75 -35.51 -11.16
C ASN A 650 -17.23 -36.97 -11.05
N LYS A 651 -16.36 -37.92 -10.66
CA LYS A 651 -16.57 -39.38 -10.71
C LYS A 651 -16.78 -39.93 -12.13
N GLU A 652 -16.21 -39.28 -13.13
CA GLU A 652 -16.10 -39.74 -14.51
C GLU A 652 -14.91 -40.70 -14.68
N GLU A 653 -14.91 -41.49 -15.76
CA GLU A 653 -13.76 -42.32 -16.13
C GLU A 653 -12.55 -41.44 -16.52
N LEU A 654 -11.35 -41.83 -16.07
CA LEU A 654 -10.10 -41.15 -16.39
C LEU A 654 -9.73 -41.35 -17.87
N LEU A 655 -9.17 -40.32 -18.51
CA LEU A 655 -8.63 -40.42 -19.85
C LEU A 655 -7.50 -41.46 -19.88
N PRO A 656 -7.53 -42.41 -20.83
CA PRO A 656 -6.52 -43.45 -20.92
C PRO A 656 -5.17 -42.87 -21.36
N GLN A 657 -4.07 -43.47 -20.87
CA GLN A 657 -2.71 -43.01 -21.16
C GLN A 657 -2.31 -43.11 -22.65
N SER A 658 -3.16 -43.72 -23.50
CA SER A 658 -3.09 -43.65 -24.96
C SER A 658 -3.31 -42.25 -25.50
N GLU A 659 -4.21 -41.44 -24.91
CA GLU A 659 -4.47 -40.07 -25.37
C GLU A 659 -3.26 -39.16 -25.15
N LEU A 660 -2.61 -39.25 -23.98
CA LEU A 660 -1.35 -38.54 -23.74
C LEU A 660 -0.27 -38.98 -24.73
N LYS A 661 -0.17 -40.27 -25.05
CA LYS A 661 0.77 -40.79 -26.06
C LYS A 661 0.45 -40.29 -27.47
N GLU A 662 -0.82 -40.07 -27.82
CA GLU A 662 -1.20 -39.47 -29.10
C GLU A 662 -0.90 -37.96 -29.14
N ALA A 663 -1.17 -37.25 -28.04
CA ALA A 663 -0.84 -35.82 -27.90
C ALA A 663 0.68 -35.59 -28.00
N LEU A 664 1.50 -36.39 -27.32
CA LEU A 664 2.95 -36.32 -27.38
C LEU A 664 3.50 -36.68 -28.76
N LYS A 665 2.94 -37.69 -29.46
CA LYS A 665 3.31 -38.00 -30.86
C LYS A 665 3.19 -36.79 -31.79
N LYS A 666 2.14 -35.98 -31.63
CA LYS A 666 1.94 -34.75 -32.43
C LYS A 666 3.00 -33.69 -32.13
N VAL A 667 3.54 -33.65 -30.91
CA VAL A 667 4.69 -32.81 -30.55
C VAL A 667 6.01 -33.40 -31.11
N ASP A 668 6.18 -34.71 -31.12
CA ASP A 668 7.33 -35.39 -31.74
C ASP A 668 7.37 -35.22 -33.28
N GLU A 669 6.20 -35.07 -33.91
CA GLU A 669 6.06 -34.72 -35.33
C GLU A 669 6.43 -33.25 -35.59
N LEU A 670 6.00 -32.33 -34.72
CA LEU A 670 6.41 -30.92 -34.77
C LEU A 670 7.93 -30.74 -34.54
N GLU A 671 8.53 -31.52 -33.64
CA GLU A 671 9.99 -31.53 -33.43
C GLU A 671 10.74 -31.98 -34.69
N LYS A 672 10.17 -32.93 -35.45
CA LYS A 672 10.73 -33.37 -36.75
C LYS A 672 10.51 -32.34 -37.86
N GLU A 673 9.40 -31.58 -37.85
CA GLU A 673 9.20 -30.44 -38.74
C GLU A 673 10.30 -29.40 -38.50
N TYR A 674 10.40 -28.86 -37.29
CA TYR A 674 11.35 -27.81 -36.92
C TYR A 674 12.83 -28.22 -37.16
N LYS A 675 13.21 -29.47 -36.85
CA LYS A 675 14.56 -30.00 -37.15
C LYS A 675 14.86 -30.15 -38.65
N LYS A 676 13.87 -30.18 -39.54
CA LYS A 676 14.09 -30.03 -41.00
C LYS A 676 14.22 -28.56 -41.40
N GLU A 677 13.42 -27.68 -40.82
CA GLU A 677 13.42 -26.24 -41.14
C GLU A 677 14.78 -25.61 -40.81
N ALA A 678 15.31 -25.84 -39.61
CA ALA A 678 16.62 -25.34 -39.20
C ALA A 678 17.77 -25.85 -40.09
N LYS A 679 17.65 -27.06 -40.65
CA LYS A 679 18.65 -27.65 -41.57
C LYS A 679 18.53 -27.13 -43.01
N SER A 680 17.31 -26.86 -43.48
CA SER A 680 17.03 -26.44 -44.86
C SER A 680 16.99 -24.91 -45.05
N GLY A 681 16.85 -24.16 -43.96
CA GLY A 681 16.58 -22.71 -43.97
C GLY A 681 15.20 -22.34 -44.50
N LYS A 682 14.30 -23.32 -44.73
CA LYS A 682 13.02 -23.15 -45.43
C LYS A 682 11.89 -23.81 -44.65
N PRO A 683 10.88 -23.04 -44.20
CA PRO A 683 9.73 -23.60 -43.52
C PRO A 683 8.84 -24.49 -44.41
N GLU A 684 8.15 -25.48 -43.84
CA GLU A 684 7.32 -26.44 -44.57
C GLU A 684 5.94 -25.84 -44.90
N VAL A 685 5.76 -25.34 -46.14
CA VAL A 685 4.51 -24.71 -46.61
C VAL A 685 3.50 -25.78 -47.07
N LYS A 686 2.51 -26.08 -46.22
CA LYS A 686 1.40 -26.99 -46.56
C LYS A 686 0.41 -26.26 -47.50
N PRO A 687 0.30 -26.64 -48.79
CA PRO A 687 -0.08 -25.70 -49.86
C PRO A 687 -1.59 -25.41 -49.98
N ALA A 688 -2.46 -26.15 -49.31
CA ALA A 688 -3.89 -26.19 -49.63
C ALA A 688 -4.71 -24.93 -49.24
N ASN A 689 -4.17 -23.99 -48.46
CA ASN A 689 -4.98 -22.89 -47.90
C ASN A 689 -4.24 -21.56 -47.56
N VAL A 690 -2.94 -21.47 -47.82
CA VAL A 690 -2.09 -20.33 -47.38
C VAL A 690 -1.86 -19.36 -48.56
N THR A 691 -2.24 -18.09 -48.38
CA THR A 691 -1.99 -17.00 -49.34
C THR A 691 -1.01 -15.99 -48.75
N VAL A 692 -0.36 -15.18 -49.61
CA VAL A 692 0.55 -14.11 -49.16
C VAL A 692 -0.16 -13.13 -48.23
N GLU A 693 -1.39 -12.71 -48.56
CA GLU A 693 -2.22 -11.80 -47.76
C GLU A 693 -2.49 -12.35 -46.34
N LYS A 694 -2.79 -13.66 -46.22
CA LYS A 694 -2.98 -14.31 -44.91
C LYS A 694 -1.69 -14.32 -44.09
N LEU A 695 -0.52 -14.38 -44.73
CA LEU A 695 0.77 -14.32 -44.06
C LEU A 695 1.13 -12.88 -43.66
N GLU A 696 0.90 -11.87 -44.52
CA GLU A 696 1.07 -10.46 -44.17
C GLU A 696 0.19 -10.07 -42.98
N ALA A 697 -1.09 -10.45 -42.98
CA ALA A 697 -2.01 -10.21 -41.87
C ALA A 697 -1.72 -11.02 -40.59
N GLN A 698 -0.83 -12.02 -40.64
CA GLN A 698 -0.30 -12.73 -39.47
C GLN A 698 1.00 -12.09 -38.97
N VAL A 699 1.86 -11.62 -39.88
CA VAL A 699 3.07 -10.85 -39.57
C VAL A 699 2.71 -9.55 -38.87
N GLU A 700 1.77 -8.77 -39.40
CA GLU A 700 1.29 -7.51 -38.80
C GLU A 700 0.81 -7.73 -37.34
N LYS A 701 0.03 -8.79 -37.12
CA LYS A 701 -0.45 -9.17 -35.77
C LYS A 701 0.65 -9.66 -34.84
N LEU A 702 1.76 -10.19 -35.36
CA LEU A 702 2.95 -10.51 -34.57
C LEU A 702 3.78 -9.25 -34.29
N GLU A 703 3.98 -8.36 -35.25
CA GLU A 703 4.68 -7.09 -35.09
C GLU A 703 3.98 -6.23 -34.02
N GLN A 704 2.64 -6.10 -34.08
CA GLN A 704 1.84 -5.48 -33.03
C GLN A 704 2.03 -6.14 -31.64
N ARG A 705 2.13 -7.48 -31.57
CA ARG A 705 2.36 -8.21 -30.31
C ARG A 705 3.79 -8.05 -29.78
N ILE A 706 4.78 -8.00 -30.66
CA ILE A 706 6.19 -7.76 -30.33
C ILE A 706 6.34 -6.36 -29.75
N THR A 707 5.81 -5.34 -30.41
CA THR A 707 5.80 -3.95 -29.92
C THR A 707 5.14 -3.85 -28.55
N ASN A 708 3.92 -4.37 -28.39
CA ASN A 708 3.22 -4.36 -27.09
C ASN A 708 3.99 -5.12 -25.99
N THR A 709 4.60 -6.27 -26.31
CA THR A 709 5.36 -7.07 -25.32
C THR A 709 6.69 -6.39 -24.96
N SER A 710 7.34 -5.72 -25.91
CA SER A 710 8.56 -4.93 -25.69
C SER A 710 8.28 -3.70 -24.81
N ILE A 711 7.19 -2.99 -25.06
CA ILE A 711 6.73 -1.86 -24.24
C ILE A 711 6.41 -2.32 -22.81
N GLN A 712 5.74 -3.47 -22.64
CA GLN A 712 5.50 -4.08 -21.32
C GLN A 712 6.80 -4.54 -20.63
N MET A 713 7.78 -5.05 -21.39
CA MET A 713 9.10 -5.40 -20.86
C MET A 713 9.79 -4.16 -20.29
N LYS A 714 9.86 -3.07 -21.08
CA LYS A 714 10.47 -1.81 -20.64
C LYS A 714 9.75 -1.20 -19.45
N ASP A 715 8.42 -1.12 -19.46
CA ASP A 715 7.67 -0.57 -18.33
C ASP A 715 7.85 -1.41 -17.06
N LYS A 716 7.98 -2.74 -17.16
CA LYS A 716 8.31 -3.59 -16.01
C LYS A 716 9.74 -3.35 -15.50
N GLU A 717 10.70 -3.15 -16.39
CA GLU A 717 12.11 -2.91 -16.05
C GLU A 717 12.33 -1.54 -15.40
N ASP A 718 11.86 -0.47 -16.05
CA ASP A 718 11.96 0.90 -15.54
C ASP A 718 11.22 1.09 -14.19
N ASN A 719 10.23 0.23 -13.88
CA ASN A 719 9.49 0.23 -12.60
C ASN A 719 10.06 -0.77 -11.58
N SER A 720 11.13 -1.50 -11.86
CA SER A 720 11.69 -2.55 -10.98
C SER A 720 11.94 -2.03 -9.55
N GLU A 721 12.62 -0.89 -9.42
CA GLU A 721 12.98 -0.25 -8.15
C GLU A 721 11.93 0.74 -7.59
N VAL A 722 10.79 0.93 -8.27
CA VAL A 722 9.83 2.02 -7.96
C VAL A 722 8.44 1.49 -7.56
N SER A 723 7.92 1.96 -6.42
CA SER A 723 6.60 1.59 -5.90
C SER A 723 5.49 2.55 -6.37
N LEU A 724 5.03 2.32 -7.61
CA LEU A 724 3.92 3.05 -8.24
C LEU A 724 2.59 3.01 -7.47
N SER A 725 2.37 1.97 -6.65
CA SER A 725 1.13 1.83 -5.86
C SER A 725 1.06 2.84 -4.72
N THR A 726 2.20 3.13 -4.07
CA THR A 726 2.23 4.00 -2.88
C THR A 726 1.82 5.43 -3.22
N SER A 727 2.26 5.97 -4.36
CA SER A 727 1.82 7.28 -4.90
C SER A 727 0.35 7.23 -5.31
N LYS A 728 -0.04 6.28 -6.19
CA LYS A 728 -1.37 6.20 -6.79
C LYS A 728 -2.53 6.05 -5.80
N ILE A 729 -2.32 5.40 -4.65
CA ILE A 729 -3.40 5.06 -3.71
C ILE A 729 -3.60 6.14 -2.63
N ASN A 730 -2.57 6.94 -2.31
CA ASN A 730 -2.55 7.78 -1.11
C ASN A 730 -2.21 9.26 -1.35
N TYR A 731 -1.43 9.59 -2.39
CA TYR A 731 -0.85 10.94 -2.60
C TYR A 731 -1.28 11.61 -3.92
N ILE A 732 -1.66 10.83 -4.94
CA ILE A 732 -2.25 11.32 -6.18
C ILE A 732 -3.76 11.36 -6.02
N ASP A 733 -4.38 12.49 -6.33
CA ASP A 733 -5.84 12.63 -6.38
C ASP A 733 -6.44 11.65 -7.40
N PRO A 734 -7.32 10.72 -6.99
CA PRO A 734 -7.87 9.70 -7.88
C PRO A 734 -8.64 10.29 -9.07
N ARG A 735 -9.17 11.51 -8.94
CA ARG A 735 -9.87 12.22 -10.04
C ARG A 735 -8.95 12.46 -11.23
N LEU A 736 -7.64 12.66 -11.03
CA LEU A 736 -6.67 12.75 -12.13
C LEU A 736 -6.55 11.46 -12.94
N SER A 737 -6.74 10.31 -12.29
CA SER A 737 -6.75 9.01 -12.97
C SER A 737 -8.05 8.82 -13.77
N VAL A 738 -9.17 9.34 -13.27
CA VAL A 738 -10.48 9.32 -13.94
C VAL A 738 -10.49 10.25 -15.15
N VAL A 739 -9.98 11.49 -15.00
CA VAL A 739 -9.74 12.44 -16.09
C VAL A 739 -8.89 11.80 -17.19
N PHE A 740 -7.79 11.11 -16.82
CA PHE A 740 -6.99 10.37 -17.80
C PHE A 740 -7.80 9.30 -18.53
N CYS A 741 -8.56 8.46 -17.80
CA CYS A 741 -9.36 7.39 -18.41
C CYS A 741 -10.39 7.94 -19.41
N LYS A 742 -11.14 8.98 -19.03
CA LYS A 742 -12.16 9.61 -19.89
C LYS A 742 -11.54 10.37 -21.08
N LYS A 743 -10.50 11.19 -20.85
CA LYS A 743 -9.83 12.00 -21.89
C LYS A 743 -9.10 11.16 -22.95
N PHE A 744 -8.55 10.01 -22.55
CA PHE A 744 -7.70 9.17 -23.43
C PHE A 744 -8.38 7.89 -23.93
N ASP A 745 -9.67 7.69 -23.64
CA ASP A 745 -10.40 6.44 -23.95
C ASP A 745 -9.64 5.19 -23.47
N VAL A 746 -9.32 5.20 -22.17
CA VAL A 746 -8.65 4.10 -21.47
C VAL A 746 -9.61 3.53 -20.43
N PRO A 747 -10.04 2.26 -20.53
CA PRO A 747 -10.94 1.65 -19.56
C PRO A 747 -10.37 1.69 -18.13
N ILE A 748 -11.21 2.10 -17.17
CA ILE A 748 -10.80 2.42 -15.80
C ILE A 748 -10.19 1.21 -15.05
N GLU A 749 -10.57 -0.01 -15.42
CA GLU A 749 -10.02 -1.25 -14.87
C GLU A 749 -8.57 -1.55 -15.29
N LYS A 750 -8.03 -0.85 -16.31
CA LYS A 750 -6.59 -0.87 -16.62
C LYS A 750 -5.78 -0.06 -15.62
N ILE A 751 -6.38 0.92 -14.95
CA ILE A 751 -5.72 1.82 -13.98
C ILE A 751 -6.04 1.44 -12.54
N PHE A 752 -7.28 1.05 -12.24
CA PHE A 752 -7.77 0.68 -10.90
C PHE A 752 -8.33 -0.75 -10.86
N THR A 753 -7.75 -1.58 -9.99
CA THR A 753 -8.30 -2.90 -9.61
C THR A 753 -9.69 -2.74 -8.98
N LYS A 754 -10.49 -3.81 -8.90
CA LYS A 754 -11.85 -3.78 -8.34
C LYS A 754 -11.92 -3.04 -6.98
N THR A 755 -11.05 -3.40 -6.03
CA THR A 755 -10.96 -2.75 -4.71
C THR A 755 -10.56 -1.27 -4.75
N LEU A 756 -9.81 -0.83 -5.76
CA LEU A 756 -9.52 0.60 -5.96
C LEU A 756 -10.69 1.33 -6.63
N ARG A 757 -11.48 0.68 -7.50
CA ARG A 757 -12.74 1.25 -8.00
C ARG A 757 -13.78 1.38 -6.88
N GLU A 758 -13.82 0.42 -5.96
CA GLU A 758 -14.63 0.49 -4.74
C GLU A 758 -14.16 1.64 -3.82
N LYS A 759 -12.85 1.78 -3.55
CA LYS A 759 -12.29 2.92 -2.77
C LYS A 759 -12.62 4.27 -3.40
N PHE A 760 -12.49 4.36 -4.72
CA PHE A 760 -12.54 5.62 -5.47
C PHE A 760 -13.83 5.81 -6.27
N LYS A 761 -14.93 5.12 -5.93
CA LYS A 761 -16.24 5.27 -6.60
C LYS A 761 -16.69 6.73 -6.63
N TRP A 762 -16.50 7.43 -5.51
CA TRP A 762 -16.69 8.89 -5.40
C TRP A 762 -15.97 9.70 -6.48
N ALA A 763 -14.73 9.33 -6.82
CA ALA A 763 -13.91 10.05 -7.80
C ALA A 763 -14.27 9.67 -9.24
N ILE A 764 -14.72 8.44 -9.48
CA ILE A 764 -15.14 7.93 -10.79
C ILE A 764 -16.44 8.63 -11.25
N GLU A 765 -17.36 8.84 -10.31
CA GLU A 765 -18.66 9.46 -10.56
C GLU A 765 -18.63 11.00 -10.52
N SER A 766 -17.75 11.64 -9.73
CA SER A 766 -17.83 13.09 -9.48
C SER A 766 -17.13 14.02 -10.49
N VAL A 767 -16.43 13.51 -11.52
CA VAL A 767 -15.68 14.36 -12.48
C VAL A 767 -15.82 13.94 -13.94
N ASP A 768 -15.73 14.91 -14.84
CA ASP A 768 -15.61 14.74 -16.29
C ASP A 768 -14.13 14.69 -16.74
N GLU A 769 -13.88 14.66 -18.04
CA GLU A 769 -12.56 14.73 -18.67
C GLU A 769 -11.91 16.14 -18.66
N ASN A 770 -12.62 17.17 -18.18
CA ASN A 770 -12.19 18.57 -18.17
C ASN A 770 -11.77 19.06 -16.77
N TRP A 771 -12.10 18.30 -15.72
CA TRP A 771 -11.71 18.57 -14.34
C TRP A 771 -10.19 18.70 -14.18
N ARG A 772 -9.78 19.61 -13.28
CA ARG A 772 -8.36 19.85 -12.97
C ARG A 772 -8.11 20.00 -11.47
N PHE A 773 -6.95 19.49 -11.06
CA PHE A 773 -6.35 19.72 -9.74
C PHE A 773 -5.81 21.16 -9.66
#